data_AF-A0A9E0DBI9-F1
#
_entry.id   AF-A0A9E0DBI9-F1
#
_cell.length_a   1.000
_cell.length_b   1.000
_cell.length_c   1.000
_cell.angle_alpha   90.00
_cell.angle_beta   90.00
_cell.angle_gamma   90.00
#
_symmetry.space_group_name_H-M   'P 1'
#
loop_
_entity.id
_entity.type
_entity.pdbx_description
1 polymer ?
#
loop_
_entity_poly.entity_id
_entity_poly.type
_entity_poly.pdbx_seq_one_letter_code
_entity_poly.pdbx_strand_id
1 'polypeptide(L)'
;MTTISDVAKRAGVSPVTVSRVINDTGNVRAATLVKVEKAIEELGYVPSGAAQSLRSKRTHALALIVPDIQNAFWTTAARGVEDAAQSRGYSVFLCNTDESAAKQERYLSVVISQRVDGVIIAPYDTHAANLAILRRRNVPTVVIDRHIDGWDVDTVVGDSLAATRALARHLIELGHKRIAMVSGPVNTSTGADRVAGYRIALAEAGIPFDSDLVKYGEYRSISGERLTHQLLNAETKPTAIFAANNAIAMGILDALDARGLRVPEDIALVCFDDLPNTSRLFPFLTVAAQPAYDIGANAAQLLLSRMESDTPIAPRQVVLPTRLIVRHSCGAALADDSRVPVSLPLRREAGERSYLVKPLTPTELNVASSILAKTSFVLPWRGPGLSKYDKSDAGRLCKVFKHQETDRVAHFEMDLKGRRIFEYVLERKLTSLNGNGEFVPSPADHVEFAARLGMDAVMCEFIYRPNTRAVTVSDGTIHYAGGQIKSWADLDRLDPPQPLADQLDHLETYLRAADGTGVGVFAGFSSFFHTALTSVGIKDSMYLLYDDRLFLERLMDILLQRQERVVQAVCDRFGRDLSFVAITDELAHNRGPMIAPQELQEIYIQRVRRLIEPALAYDIPVALHTQGKIDTLLPMLYDAGFSIIHPLTPEANDIAKIKAEWAGKLILAGNFPSSMLLYGSDNEIDEQVRTLCERIGLGGDYVFSTAGALNDGIPPNKYVTMVEALHRHGRGTVDSKQLD
;
A
#
# COMPACT_ATOMS: atom_id res chain seq x y z
N MET A 1 -37.62 15.71 27.26
CA MET A 1 -36.20 15.77 26.85
C MET A 1 -35.41 16.06 28.12
N THR A 2 -34.54 15.14 28.53
CA THR A 2 -33.77 15.24 29.78
C THR A 2 -32.82 16.44 29.70
N THR A 3 -32.76 17.26 30.75
CA THR A 3 -31.89 18.44 30.83
C THR A 3 -30.72 18.22 31.80
N ILE A 4 -29.69 19.07 31.74
CA ILE A 4 -28.56 19.02 32.69
C ILE A 4 -29.02 19.20 34.15
N SER A 5 -30.13 19.90 34.37
CA SER A 5 -30.77 20.07 35.68
C SER A 5 -31.38 18.77 36.20
N ASP A 6 -31.89 17.91 35.32
CA ASP A 6 -32.48 16.62 35.69
C ASP A 6 -31.38 15.63 36.10
N VAL A 7 -30.25 15.63 35.38
CA VAL A 7 -29.04 14.87 35.76
C VAL A 7 -28.51 15.33 37.11
N ALA A 8 -28.47 16.64 37.36
CA ALA A 8 -27.98 17.20 38.62
C ALA A 8 -28.84 16.75 39.82
N LYS A 9 -30.17 16.81 39.68
CA LYS A 9 -31.11 16.30 40.68
C LYS A 9 -30.92 14.81 40.93
N ARG A 10 -30.77 14.02 39.87
CA ARG A 10 -30.63 12.56 39.96
C ARG A 10 -29.31 12.12 40.62
N ALA A 11 -28.23 12.84 40.37
CA ALA A 11 -26.90 12.61 40.94
C ALA A 11 -26.69 13.23 42.33
N GLY A 12 -27.61 14.11 42.78
CA GLY A 12 -27.51 14.80 44.06
C GLY A 12 -26.42 15.88 44.10
N VAL A 13 -26.17 16.56 42.98
CA VAL A 13 -25.13 17.59 42.84
C VAL A 13 -25.69 18.85 42.17
N SER A 14 -24.88 19.91 42.05
CA SER A 14 -25.27 21.10 41.31
C SER A 14 -25.14 20.90 39.78
N PRO A 15 -25.95 21.59 38.94
CA PRO A 15 -25.79 21.57 37.48
C PRO A 15 -24.39 21.99 37.01
N VAL A 16 -23.71 22.86 37.77
CA VAL A 16 -22.32 23.24 37.53
C VAL A 16 -21.38 22.06 37.71
N THR A 17 -21.62 21.20 38.71
CA THR A 17 -20.83 19.98 38.94
C THR A 17 -21.05 18.96 37.83
N VAL A 18 -22.29 18.79 37.35
CA VAL A 18 -22.58 17.96 36.18
C VAL A 18 -21.88 18.49 34.93
N SER A 19 -21.92 19.81 34.71
CA SER A 19 -21.19 20.42 33.59
C SER A 19 -19.67 20.21 33.69
N ARG A 20 -19.10 20.20 34.89
CA ARG A 20 -17.66 19.96 35.09
C ARG A 20 -17.28 18.52 34.76
N VAL A 21 -18.12 17.55 35.15
CA VAL A 21 -17.94 16.14 34.80
C VAL A 21 -18.06 15.93 33.29
N ILE A 22 -19.11 16.48 32.65
CA ILE A 22 -19.33 16.32 31.20
C ILE A 22 -18.21 16.95 30.36
N ASN A 23 -17.63 18.06 30.82
CA ASN A 23 -16.59 18.77 30.06
C ASN A 23 -15.17 18.50 30.60
N ASP A 24 -15.01 17.56 31.53
CA ASP A 24 -13.74 17.23 32.19
C ASP A 24 -12.96 18.47 32.69
N THR A 25 -13.65 19.36 33.41
CA THR A 25 -13.09 20.65 33.86
C THR A 25 -13.10 20.79 35.37
N GLY A 26 -11.90 20.88 35.97
CA GLY A 26 -11.68 21.09 37.39
C GLY A 26 -11.67 19.82 38.23
N ASN A 27 -11.21 19.91 39.49
CA ASN A 27 -11.10 18.74 40.38
C ASN A 27 -12.46 18.30 40.93
N VAL A 28 -13.09 17.32 40.26
CA VAL A 28 -14.26 16.60 40.77
C VAL A 28 -13.78 15.33 41.47
N ARG A 29 -14.28 15.06 42.68
CA ARG A 29 -13.94 13.84 43.42
C ARG A 29 -14.43 12.60 42.65
N ALA A 30 -13.65 11.53 42.62
CA ALA A 30 -13.99 10.28 41.92
C ALA A 30 -15.38 9.73 42.29
N ALA A 31 -15.74 9.78 43.58
CA ALA A 31 -17.07 9.36 44.04
C ALA A 31 -18.23 10.20 43.49
N THR A 32 -17.98 11.46 43.13
CA THR A 32 -18.97 12.35 42.52
C THR A 32 -19.06 12.14 41.01
N LEU A 33 -17.93 11.85 40.36
CA LEU A 33 -17.86 11.53 38.93
C LEU A 33 -18.71 10.29 38.60
N VAL A 34 -18.51 9.20 39.34
CA VAL A 34 -19.30 7.95 39.19
C VAL A 34 -20.80 8.18 39.37
N LYS A 35 -21.20 9.05 40.32
CA LYS A 35 -22.62 9.38 40.55
C LYS A 35 -23.25 10.14 39.37
N VAL A 36 -22.49 11.03 38.76
CA VAL A 36 -22.96 11.82 37.62
C VAL A 36 -23.03 10.97 36.36
N GLU A 37 -22.02 10.14 36.08
CA GLU A 37 -22.01 9.22 34.94
C GLU A 37 -23.18 8.24 34.98
N LYS A 38 -23.44 7.63 36.14
CA LYS A 38 -24.59 6.76 36.34
C LYS A 38 -25.93 7.49 36.10
N ALA A 39 -26.05 8.74 36.55
CA ALA A 39 -27.26 9.53 36.32
C ALA A 39 -27.44 9.93 34.85
N ILE A 40 -26.35 10.13 34.10
CA ILE A 40 -26.38 10.39 32.65
C ILE A 40 -26.89 9.15 31.91
N GLU A 41 -26.35 7.98 32.24
CA GLU A 41 -26.70 6.68 31.64
C GLU A 41 -28.17 6.33 31.91
N GLU A 42 -28.61 6.41 33.17
CA GLU A 42 -29.98 6.09 33.56
C GLU A 42 -31.04 7.00 32.93
N LEU A 43 -30.70 8.28 32.69
CA LEU A 43 -31.63 9.26 32.14
C LEU A 43 -31.52 9.42 30.62
N GLY A 44 -30.59 8.69 29.97
CA GLY A 44 -30.29 8.82 28.54
C GLY A 44 -29.94 10.25 28.14
N TYR A 45 -29.26 10.99 29.02
CA TYR A 45 -28.95 12.39 28.77
C TYR A 45 -27.83 12.53 27.72
N VAL A 46 -28.15 13.14 26.58
CA VAL A 46 -27.15 13.52 25.57
C VAL A 46 -26.90 15.02 25.69
N PRO A 47 -25.64 15.46 25.91
CA PRO A 47 -25.29 16.87 25.92
C PRO A 47 -25.71 17.56 24.62
N SER A 48 -26.38 18.70 24.71
CA SER A 48 -26.77 19.47 23.53
C SER A 48 -25.54 20.18 22.94
N GLY A 49 -25.12 19.79 21.74
CA GLY A 49 -24.03 20.46 21.01
C GLY A 49 -24.28 21.96 20.84
N ALA A 50 -25.54 22.38 20.62
CA ALA A 50 -25.91 23.79 20.53
C ALA A 50 -25.62 24.58 21.83
N ALA A 51 -25.85 23.98 23.00
CA ALA A 51 -25.57 24.62 24.29
C ALA A 51 -24.06 24.66 24.61
N GLN A 52 -23.29 23.68 24.12
CA GLN A 52 -21.83 23.64 24.25
C GLN A 52 -21.15 24.68 23.34
N SER A 53 -21.60 24.79 22.08
CA SER A 53 -21.13 25.79 21.10
C SER A 53 -21.46 27.23 21.47
N LEU A 54 -22.59 27.47 22.17
CA LEU A 54 -22.95 28.79 22.71
C LEU A 54 -21.94 29.28 23.76
N ARG A 55 -21.27 28.36 24.48
CA ARG A 55 -20.27 28.67 25.51
C ARG A 55 -18.84 28.70 24.96
N SER A 56 -18.49 27.80 24.03
CA SER A 56 -17.13 27.69 23.44
C SER A 56 -16.91 28.60 22.23
N LYS A 57 -17.97 29.16 21.63
CA LYS A 57 -17.96 29.86 20.33
C LYS A 57 -17.44 29.01 19.15
N ARG A 58 -17.27 27.70 19.31
CA ARG A 58 -16.87 26.74 18.26
C ARG A 58 -17.88 25.60 18.14
N THR A 59 -18.18 25.21 16.91
CA THR A 59 -19.10 24.11 16.59
C THR A 59 -18.40 22.77 16.38
N HIS A 60 -17.07 22.77 16.23
CA HIS A 60 -16.28 21.60 15.82
C HIS A 60 -16.80 20.97 14.53
N ALA A 61 -17.28 21.82 13.62
CA ALA A 61 -17.80 21.39 12.33
C ALA A 61 -17.17 22.16 11.19
N LEU A 62 -16.73 21.45 10.16
CA LEU A 62 -16.26 21.98 8.88
C LEU A 62 -17.30 21.67 7.80
N ALA A 63 -17.33 22.46 6.74
CA ALA A 63 -18.07 22.11 5.53
C ALA A 63 -17.11 21.76 4.39
N LEU A 64 -17.41 20.69 3.67
CA LEU A 64 -16.77 20.35 2.40
C LEU A 64 -17.80 20.47 1.28
N ILE A 65 -17.59 21.43 0.38
CA ILE A 65 -18.49 21.71 -0.74
C ILE A 65 -17.79 21.27 -2.03
N VAL A 66 -18.33 20.22 -2.68
CA VAL A 66 -17.75 19.59 -3.88
C VAL A 66 -18.72 19.57 -5.05
N PRO A 67 -18.24 19.47 -6.31
CA PRO A 67 -19.09 19.47 -7.49
C PRO A 67 -19.92 18.20 -7.68
N ASP A 68 -19.34 17.00 -7.54
CA ASP A 68 -20.04 15.76 -7.90
C ASP A 68 -19.54 14.55 -7.11
N ILE A 69 -20.35 14.07 -6.16
CA ILE A 69 -20.02 12.87 -5.36
C ILE A 69 -20.07 11.56 -6.16
N GLN A 70 -20.59 11.54 -7.39
CA GLN A 70 -20.53 10.36 -8.26
C GLN A 70 -19.13 10.19 -8.87
N ASN A 71 -18.36 11.27 -8.98
CA ASN A 71 -16.99 11.20 -9.45
C ASN A 71 -16.04 10.85 -8.29
N ALA A 72 -15.34 9.73 -8.46
CA ALA A 72 -14.47 9.16 -7.44
C ALA A 72 -13.33 10.09 -6.98
N PHE A 73 -12.90 11.05 -7.81
CA PHE A 73 -11.95 12.09 -7.40
C PHE A 73 -12.43 12.84 -6.15
N TRP A 74 -13.70 13.28 -6.14
CA TRP A 74 -14.26 14.07 -5.04
C TRP A 74 -14.49 13.23 -3.79
N THR A 75 -14.91 11.97 -3.92
CA THR A 75 -15.04 11.08 -2.76
C THR A 75 -13.68 10.73 -2.12
N THR A 76 -12.62 10.63 -2.94
CA THR A 76 -11.25 10.42 -2.45
C THR A 76 -10.71 11.66 -1.75
N ALA A 77 -10.97 12.86 -2.28
CA ALA A 77 -10.65 14.11 -1.61
C ALA A 77 -11.43 14.29 -0.30
N ALA A 78 -12.72 13.95 -0.30
CA ALA A 78 -13.56 13.97 0.91
C ALA A 78 -13.01 13.05 2.00
N ARG A 79 -12.48 11.88 1.64
CA ARG A 79 -11.81 11.00 2.59
C ARG A 79 -10.57 11.67 3.23
N GLY A 80 -9.74 12.32 2.42
CA GLY A 80 -8.57 13.04 2.93
C GLY A 80 -8.94 14.21 3.87
N VAL A 81 -10.01 14.94 3.53
CA VAL A 81 -10.56 15.99 4.40
C VAL A 81 -11.05 15.41 5.73
N GLU A 82 -11.84 14.33 5.67
CA GLU A 82 -12.41 13.69 6.87
C GLU A 82 -11.32 13.15 7.79
N ASP A 83 -10.33 12.44 7.26
CA ASP A 83 -9.23 11.87 8.07
C ASP A 83 -8.44 12.99 8.79
N ALA A 84 -8.16 14.09 8.10
CA ALA A 84 -7.47 15.24 8.68
C ALA A 84 -8.34 15.99 9.71
N ALA A 85 -9.64 16.19 9.43
CA ALA A 85 -10.57 16.86 10.33
C ALA A 85 -10.85 16.04 11.60
N GLN A 86 -11.09 14.73 11.44
CA GLN A 86 -11.38 13.81 12.53
C GLN A 86 -10.20 13.71 13.50
N SER A 87 -8.96 13.74 13.00
CA SER A 87 -7.75 13.75 13.84
C SER A 87 -7.68 14.95 14.80
N ARG A 88 -8.42 16.04 14.51
CA ARG A 88 -8.53 17.25 15.34
C ARG A 88 -9.91 17.41 16.00
N GLY A 89 -10.74 16.35 16.00
CA GLY A 89 -12.06 16.35 16.63
C GLY A 89 -13.11 17.19 15.91
N TYR A 90 -12.92 17.46 14.61
CA TYR A 90 -13.91 18.14 13.77
C TYR A 90 -14.77 17.12 13.01
N SER A 91 -16.06 17.39 12.88
CA SER A 91 -16.96 16.69 11.94
C SER A 91 -17.04 17.43 10.61
N VAL A 92 -17.24 16.72 9.49
CA VAL A 92 -17.34 17.34 8.16
C VAL A 92 -18.74 17.19 7.57
N PHE A 93 -19.34 18.31 7.17
CA PHE A 93 -20.58 18.35 6.39
C PHE A 93 -20.28 18.36 4.90
N LEU A 94 -20.54 17.24 4.22
CA LEU A 94 -20.39 17.14 2.77
C LEU A 94 -21.60 17.75 2.04
N CYS A 95 -21.33 18.63 1.08
CA CYS A 95 -22.33 19.34 0.26
C CYS A 95 -22.01 19.15 -1.23
N ASN A 96 -22.99 18.71 -2.01
CA ASN A 96 -22.82 18.38 -3.43
C ASN A 96 -23.49 19.44 -4.33
N THR A 97 -22.72 20.19 -5.12
CA THR A 97 -23.24 21.33 -5.89
C THR A 97 -23.75 20.96 -7.28
N ASP A 98 -23.44 19.78 -7.80
CA ASP A 98 -23.72 19.33 -9.17
C ASP A 98 -23.23 20.33 -10.24
N GLU A 99 -22.12 21.03 -9.99
CA GLU A 99 -21.64 22.15 -10.81
C GLU A 99 -22.73 23.22 -11.02
N SER A 100 -23.52 23.53 -9.99
CA SER A 100 -24.57 24.55 -10.06
C SER A 100 -24.29 25.73 -9.13
N ALA A 101 -24.18 26.93 -9.70
CA ALA A 101 -24.06 28.18 -8.95
C ALA A 101 -25.18 28.35 -7.91
N ALA A 102 -26.43 28.02 -8.28
CA ALA A 102 -27.58 28.13 -7.38
C ALA A 102 -27.49 27.15 -6.19
N LYS A 103 -27.03 25.91 -6.42
CA LYS A 103 -26.80 24.95 -5.34
C LYS A 103 -25.65 25.38 -4.44
N GLN A 104 -24.57 25.89 -5.02
CA GLN A 104 -23.46 26.46 -4.25
C GLN A 104 -23.95 27.59 -3.32
N GLU A 105 -24.68 28.57 -3.84
CA GLU A 105 -25.20 29.69 -3.03
C GLU A 105 -26.11 29.21 -1.89
N ARG A 106 -26.96 28.22 -2.17
CA ARG A 106 -27.80 27.57 -1.16
C ARG A 106 -26.96 26.92 -0.07
N TYR A 107 -25.94 26.13 -0.43
CA TYR A 107 -25.08 25.47 0.56
C TYR A 107 -24.25 26.48 1.36
N LEU A 108 -23.74 27.53 0.73
CA LEU A 108 -23.06 28.63 1.44
C LEU A 108 -23.97 29.29 2.49
N SER A 109 -25.25 29.47 2.17
CA SER A 109 -26.23 29.98 3.14
C SER A 109 -26.49 29.00 4.29
N VAL A 110 -26.56 27.70 3.98
CA VAL A 110 -26.75 26.63 4.99
C VAL A 110 -25.56 26.57 5.93
N VAL A 111 -24.33 26.49 5.43
CA VAL A 111 -23.13 26.35 6.29
C VAL A 111 -22.95 27.56 7.22
N ILE A 112 -23.30 28.76 6.75
CA ILE A 112 -23.29 29.97 7.58
C ILE A 112 -24.38 29.91 8.67
N SER A 113 -25.59 29.46 8.32
CA SER A 113 -26.68 29.34 9.31
C SER A 113 -26.40 28.27 10.37
N GLN A 114 -25.70 27.19 9.99
CA GLN A 114 -25.23 26.13 10.90
C GLN A 114 -23.98 26.54 11.70
N ARG A 115 -23.42 27.73 11.46
CA ARG A 115 -22.22 28.25 12.13
C ARG A 115 -21.02 27.32 12.04
N VAL A 116 -20.78 26.69 10.88
CA VAL A 116 -19.56 25.89 10.68
C VAL A 116 -18.34 26.76 10.95
N ASP A 117 -17.31 26.16 11.54
CA ASP A 117 -16.11 26.85 11.96
C ASP A 117 -15.15 27.15 10.79
N GLY A 118 -15.30 26.41 9.67
CA GLY A 118 -14.52 26.61 8.45
C GLY A 118 -15.12 25.90 7.23
N VAL A 119 -14.70 26.33 6.03
CA VAL A 119 -15.20 25.82 4.75
C VAL A 119 -14.05 25.40 3.84
N ILE A 120 -14.16 24.21 3.27
CA ILE A 120 -13.34 23.73 2.15
C ILE A 120 -14.27 23.66 0.93
N ILE A 121 -13.89 24.29 -0.18
CA ILE A 121 -14.77 24.40 -1.34
C ILE A 121 -14.02 24.22 -2.66
N ALA A 122 -14.57 23.40 -3.54
CA ALA A 122 -14.30 23.44 -4.98
C ALA A 122 -15.39 24.31 -5.64
N PRO A 123 -15.08 25.58 -5.98
CA PRO A 123 -16.07 26.55 -6.43
C PRO A 123 -16.55 26.26 -7.84
N TYR A 124 -17.80 26.60 -8.14
CA TYR A 124 -18.40 26.47 -9.46
C TYR A 124 -17.64 27.23 -10.57
N ASP A 125 -16.99 28.36 -10.25
CA ASP A 125 -16.22 29.16 -11.20
C ASP A 125 -15.04 29.88 -10.51
N THR A 126 -14.29 30.69 -11.27
CA THR A 126 -13.13 31.43 -10.75
C THR A 126 -13.48 32.76 -10.05
N HIS A 127 -14.74 33.21 -10.04
CA HIS A 127 -15.06 34.56 -9.57
C HIS A 127 -15.25 34.60 -8.05
N ALA A 128 -14.37 35.32 -7.33
CA ALA A 128 -14.49 35.49 -5.88
C ALA A 128 -15.82 36.14 -5.42
N ALA A 129 -16.51 36.86 -6.30
CA ALA A 129 -17.83 37.42 -6.03
C ALA A 129 -18.85 36.34 -5.58
N ASN A 130 -18.73 35.13 -6.14
CA ASN A 130 -19.61 33.99 -5.81
C ASN A 130 -19.32 33.38 -4.42
N LEU A 131 -18.22 33.78 -3.78
CA LEU A 131 -17.85 33.40 -2.42
C LEU A 131 -17.88 34.60 -1.46
N ALA A 132 -18.39 35.75 -1.88
CA ALA A 132 -18.36 37.00 -1.11
C ALA A 132 -19.04 36.90 0.25
N ILE A 133 -20.00 35.98 0.42
CA ILE A 133 -20.66 35.75 1.70
C ILE A 133 -19.70 35.17 2.76
N LEU A 134 -18.78 34.27 2.38
CA LEU A 134 -17.76 33.73 3.26
C LEU A 134 -16.77 34.82 3.67
N ARG A 135 -16.30 35.59 2.67
CA ARG A 135 -15.36 36.71 2.89
C ARG A 135 -15.94 37.80 3.79
N ARG A 136 -17.18 38.26 3.54
CA ARG A 136 -17.85 39.29 4.36
C ARG A 136 -18.09 38.86 5.80
N ARG A 137 -18.22 37.55 6.04
CA ARG A 137 -18.46 36.97 7.36
C ARG A 137 -17.17 36.50 8.03
N ASN A 138 -16.01 36.68 7.39
CA ASN A 138 -14.70 36.21 7.85
C ASN A 138 -14.71 34.70 8.19
N VAL A 139 -15.37 33.89 7.37
CA VAL A 139 -15.37 32.43 7.54
C VAL A 139 -14.02 31.89 7.04
N PRO A 140 -13.22 31.19 7.87
CA PRO A 140 -12.00 30.52 7.43
C PRO A 140 -12.32 29.61 6.24
N THR A 141 -11.61 29.80 5.14
CA THR A 141 -11.91 29.15 3.86
C THR A 141 -10.65 28.65 3.19
N VAL A 142 -10.69 27.43 2.66
CA VAL A 142 -9.69 26.87 1.74
C VAL A 142 -10.37 26.48 0.44
N VAL A 143 -9.79 26.88 -0.68
CA VAL A 143 -10.26 26.52 -2.02
C VAL A 143 -9.47 25.30 -2.52
N ILE A 144 -10.15 24.34 -3.16
CA ILE A 144 -9.52 23.16 -3.74
C ILE A 144 -9.85 23.00 -5.22
N ASP A 145 -9.00 22.27 -5.95
CA ASP A 145 -9.10 21.96 -7.40
C ASP A 145 -8.97 23.17 -8.33
N ARG A 146 -9.54 24.32 -7.96
CA ARG A 146 -9.59 25.55 -8.74
C ARG A 146 -8.87 26.68 -8.01
N HIS A 147 -8.24 27.58 -8.74
CA HIS A 147 -7.90 28.90 -8.21
C HIS A 147 -9.03 29.91 -8.49
N ILE A 148 -9.14 30.94 -7.65
CA ILE A 148 -10.13 32.02 -7.77
C ILE A 148 -9.45 33.38 -7.94
N ASP A 149 -10.09 34.25 -8.71
CA ASP A 149 -9.63 35.61 -8.99
C ASP A 149 -10.28 36.62 -8.04
N GLY A 150 -9.51 37.58 -7.55
CA GLY A 150 -10.01 38.71 -6.74
C GLY A 150 -10.18 38.41 -5.24
N TRP A 151 -9.73 37.26 -4.76
CA TRP A 151 -9.63 36.95 -3.33
C TRP A 151 -8.40 36.09 -3.05
N ASP A 152 -7.46 36.66 -2.29
CA ASP A 152 -6.28 35.94 -1.80
C ASP A 152 -6.71 35.00 -0.65
N VAL A 153 -6.83 33.73 -0.99
CA VAL A 153 -7.35 32.67 -0.12
C VAL A 153 -6.44 31.45 -0.20
N ASP A 154 -6.37 30.71 0.90
CA ASP A 154 -5.67 29.44 0.92
C ASP A 154 -6.21 28.51 -0.17
N THR A 155 -5.32 27.93 -0.96
CA THR A 155 -5.68 27.15 -2.14
C THR A 155 -4.83 25.88 -2.23
N VAL A 156 -5.46 24.73 -2.51
CA VAL A 156 -4.78 23.45 -2.77
C VAL A 156 -5.22 22.88 -4.12
N VAL A 157 -4.30 22.82 -5.09
CA VAL A 157 -4.57 22.37 -6.46
C VAL A 157 -3.58 21.29 -6.90
N GLY A 158 -3.98 20.46 -7.87
CA GLY A 158 -3.02 19.68 -8.65
C GLY A 158 -2.42 20.51 -9.79
N ASP A 159 -1.20 20.18 -10.21
CA ASP A 159 -0.53 20.85 -11.33
C ASP A 159 -1.16 20.47 -12.68
N SER A 160 -2.29 21.11 -13.01
CA SER A 160 -3.04 20.85 -14.24
C SER A 160 -2.25 21.23 -15.50
N LEU A 161 -1.49 22.33 -15.47
CA LEU A 161 -0.76 22.80 -16.63
C LEU A 161 0.39 21.86 -17.02
N ALA A 162 1.22 21.45 -16.05
CA ALA A 162 2.32 20.53 -16.33
C ALA A 162 1.79 19.14 -16.74
N ALA A 163 0.73 18.67 -16.09
CA ALA A 163 0.08 17.40 -16.37
C ALA A 163 -0.46 17.31 -17.81
N THR A 164 -1.20 18.33 -18.26
CA THR A 164 -1.77 18.29 -19.62
C THR A 164 -0.72 18.49 -20.69
N ARG A 165 0.31 19.30 -20.41
CA ARG A 165 1.49 19.38 -21.27
C ARG A 165 2.15 18.01 -21.42
N ALA A 166 2.34 17.27 -20.33
CA ALA A 166 2.95 15.93 -20.36
C ALA A 166 2.10 14.91 -21.13
N LEU A 167 0.78 14.87 -20.89
CA LEU A 167 -0.14 13.97 -21.62
C LEU A 167 -0.21 14.28 -23.11
N ALA A 168 -0.31 15.56 -23.49
CA ALA A 168 -0.35 15.97 -24.89
C ALA A 168 0.97 15.68 -25.59
N ARG A 169 2.10 15.97 -24.92
CA ARG A 169 3.44 15.61 -25.41
C ARG A 169 3.58 14.12 -25.63
N HIS A 170 3.07 13.29 -24.72
CA HIS A 170 3.10 11.84 -24.87
C HIS A 170 2.37 11.37 -26.14
N LEU A 171 1.18 11.90 -26.44
CA LEU A 171 0.49 11.59 -27.70
C LEU A 171 1.28 12.05 -28.94
N ILE A 172 1.94 13.20 -28.87
CA ILE A 172 2.78 13.71 -29.96
C ILE A 172 4.00 12.80 -30.19
N GLU A 173 4.64 12.34 -29.11
CA GLU A 173 5.77 11.39 -29.17
C GLU A 173 5.37 10.04 -29.80
N LEU A 174 4.10 9.64 -29.67
CA LEU A 174 3.51 8.48 -30.35
C LEU A 174 3.14 8.74 -31.83
N GLY A 175 3.36 9.96 -32.33
CA GLY A 175 3.15 10.34 -33.72
C GLY A 175 1.82 11.05 -34.02
N HIS A 176 0.98 11.31 -33.01
CA HIS A 176 -0.29 12.00 -33.23
C HIS A 176 -0.06 13.50 -33.50
N LYS A 177 -0.55 13.98 -34.66
CA LYS A 177 -0.46 15.39 -35.06
C LYS A 177 -1.78 16.16 -34.98
N ARG A 178 -2.91 15.45 -35.09
CA ARG A 178 -4.26 16.02 -34.98
C ARG A 178 -4.92 15.45 -33.74
N ILE A 179 -4.72 16.14 -32.62
CA ILE A 179 -5.21 15.76 -31.29
C ILE A 179 -6.39 16.68 -30.98
N ALA A 180 -7.56 16.12 -30.66
CA ALA A 180 -8.67 16.91 -30.15
C ALA A 180 -8.63 17.00 -28.63
N MET A 181 -9.19 18.05 -28.06
CA MET A 181 -9.38 18.17 -26.62
C MET A 181 -10.85 18.44 -26.32
N VAL A 182 -11.46 17.57 -25.51
CA VAL A 182 -12.76 17.83 -24.89
C VAL A 182 -12.51 18.38 -23.50
N SER A 183 -12.62 19.69 -23.37
CA SER A 183 -12.38 20.46 -22.16
C SER A 183 -13.62 20.65 -21.30
N GLY A 184 -13.39 21.05 -20.05
CA GLY A 184 -14.44 21.53 -19.15
C GLY A 184 -14.87 22.98 -19.44
N PRO A 185 -15.63 23.59 -18.52
CA PRO A 185 -16.17 24.93 -18.72
C PRO A 185 -15.09 26.01 -18.80
N VAL A 186 -15.27 26.99 -19.68
CA VAL A 186 -14.33 28.12 -19.89
C VAL A 186 -14.15 29.02 -18.68
N ASN A 187 -15.12 29.03 -17.77
CA ASN A 187 -15.13 29.83 -16.54
C ASN A 187 -14.47 29.13 -15.35
N THR A 188 -13.75 28.03 -15.59
CA THR A 188 -12.99 27.30 -14.57
C THR A 188 -11.50 27.41 -14.84
N SER A 189 -10.73 27.59 -13.77
CA SER A 189 -9.27 27.65 -13.83
C SER A 189 -8.67 26.34 -14.32
N THR A 190 -9.21 25.20 -13.88
CA THR A 190 -8.81 23.88 -14.38
C THR A 190 -9.02 23.76 -15.88
N GLY A 191 -10.14 24.23 -16.43
CA GLY A 191 -10.39 24.24 -17.87
C GLY A 191 -9.36 25.08 -18.62
N ALA A 192 -9.03 26.27 -18.11
CA ALA A 192 -8.03 27.16 -18.68
C ALA A 192 -6.61 26.57 -18.65
N ASP A 193 -6.17 26.08 -17.48
CA ASP A 193 -4.83 25.51 -17.27
C ASP A 193 -4.62 24.27 -18.12
N ARG A 194 -5.63 23.39 -18.20
CA ARG A 194 -5.57 22.17 -19.00
C ARG A 194 -5.43 22.48 -20.49
N VAL A 195 -6.20 23.44 -21.02
CA VAL A 195 -6.08 23.91 -22.41
C VAL A 195 -4.74 24.59 -22.66
N ALA A 196 -4.24 25.36 -21.68
CA ALA A 196 -2.94 26.03 -21.79
C ALA A 196 -1.79 25.01 -21.92
N GLY A 197 -1.75 23.97 -21.07
CA GLY A 197 -0.73 22.93 -21.17
C GLY A 197 -0.80 22.12 -22.46
N TYR A 198 -2.02 21.80 -22.93
CA TYR A 198 -2.24 21.21 -24.27
C TYR A 198 -1.67 22.09 -25.39
N ARG A 199 -1.98 23.39 -25.39
CA ARG A 199 -1.49 24.35 -26.39
C ARG A 199 0.04 24.50 -26.36
N ILE A 200 0.63 24.51 -25.16
CA ILE A 200 2.09 24.58 -24.98
C ILE A 200 2.75 23.35 -25.61
N ALA A 201 2.23 22.14 -25.37
CA ALA A 201 2.78 20.92 -25.94
C ALA A 201 2.73 20.91 -27.48
N LEU A 202 1.64 21.40 -28.09
CA LEU A 202 1.55 21.54 -29.54
C LEU A 202 2.60 22.52 -30.08
N ALA A 203 2.74 23.68 -29.43
CA ALA A 203 3.69 24.71 -29.84
C ALA A 203 5.14 24.22 -29.76
N GLU A 204 5.49 23.47 -28.71
CA GLU A 204 6.81 22.86 -28.53
C GLU A 204 7.15 21.82 -29.62
N ALA A 205 6.14 21.18 -30.18
CA ALA A 205 6.27 20.22 -31.28
C ALA A 205 6.10 20.85 -32.67
N GLY A 206 5.88 22.16 -32.77
CA GLY A 206 5.62 22.85 -34.03
C GLY A 206 4.28 22.47 -34.68
N ILE A 207 3.31 21.96 -33.92
CA ILE A 207 1.97 21.64 -34.39
C ILE A 207 1.08 22.90 -34.25
N PRO A 208 0.44 23.39 -35.33
CA PRO A 208 -0.46 24.53 -35.24
C PRO A 208 -1.65 24.27 -34.31
N PHE A 209 -1.96 25.24 -33.45
CA PHE A 209 -3.17 25.19 -32.63
C PHE A 209 -4.40 25.43 -33.49
N ASP A 210 -5.30 24.44 -33.54
CA ASP A 210 -6.58 24.49 -34.23
C ASP A 210 -7.70 24.63 -33.19
N SER A 211 -8.36 25.79 -33.15
CA SER A 211 -9.44 26.05 -32.20
C SER A 211 -10.65 25.14 -32.41
N ASP A 212 -10.85 24.60 -33.61
CA ASP A 212 -11.98 23.71 -33.90
C ASP A 212 -11.80 22.32 -33.26
N LEU A 213 -10.57 21.95 -32.89
CA LEU A 213 -10.24 20.73 -32.16
C LEU A 213 -10.45 20.84 -30.64
N VAL A 214 -10.71 22.05 -30.12
CA VAL A 214 -11.00 22.24 -28.69
C VAL A 214 -12.50 22.44 -28.51
N LYS A 215 -13.12 21.52 -27.77
CA LYS A 215 -14.54 21.59 -27.44
C LYS A 215 -14.72 21.85 -25.96
N TYR A 216 -15.49 22.87 -25.62
CA TYR A 216 -15.77 23.23 -24.23
C TYR A 216 -17.16 22.71 -23.84
N GLY A 217 -17.22 22.00 -22.72
CA GLY A 217 -18.46 21.43 -22.19
C GLY A 217 -18.45 21.37 -20.66
N GLU A 218 -19.42 20.67 -20.09
CA GLU A 218 -19.43 20.39 -18.66
C GLU A 218 -18.53 19.19 -18.35
N TYR A 219 -18.06 19.08 -17.11
CA TYR A 219 -17.30 17.93 -16.59
C TYR A 219 -18.18 16.68 -16.39
N ARG A 220 -18.96 16.31 -17.40
CA ARG A 220 -19.96 15.23 -17.37
C ARG A 220 -19.84 14.34 -18.61
N SER A 221 -20.21 13.06 -18.47
CA SER A 221 -20.21 12.10 -19.57
C SER A 221 -21.06 12.55 -20.76
N ILE A 222 -22.27 13.07 -20.51
CA ILE A 222 -23.17 13.57 -21.57
C ILE A 222 -22.49 14.67 -22.42
N SER A 223 -21.67 15.52 -21.81
CA SER A 223 -20.89 16.51 -22.55
C SER A 223 -19.78 15.86 -23.37
N GLY A 224 -19.07 14.89 -22.80
CA GLY A 224 -18.07 14.08 -23.50
C GLY A 224 -18.65 13.41 -24.76
N GLU A 225 -19.80 12.76 -24.64
CA GLU A 225 -20.47 12.06 -25.74
C GLU A 225 -20.88 13.03 -26.86
N ARG A 226 -21.65 14.08 -26.51
CA ARG A 226 -22.15 15.07 -27.46
C ARG A 226 -21.02 15.78 -28.21
N LEU A 227 -19.97 16.21 -27.50
CA LEU A 227 -18.86 16.95 -28.11
C LEU A 227 -17.98 16.04 -28.97
N THR A 228 -17.83 14.77 -28.60
CA THR A 228 -17.14 13.78 -29.43
C THR A 228 -17.89 13.54 -30.74
N HIS A 229 -19.21 13.43 -30.71
CA HIS A 229 -20.00 13.36 -31.95
C HIS A 229 -19.80 14.57 -32.87
N GLN A 230 -19.65 15.77 -32.32
CA GLN A 230 -19.33 16.97 -33.11
C GLN A 230 -17.94 16.87 -33.75
N LEU A 231 -16.94 16.43 -32.99
CA LEU A 231 -15.57 16.21 -33.50
C LEU A 231 -15.52 15.17 -34.62
N LEU A 232 -16.29 14.09 -34.48
CA LEU A 232 -16.33 13.00 -35.46
C LEU A 232 -17.14 13.33 -36.73
N ASN A 233 -17.90 14.44 -36.73
CA ASN A 233 -18.62 14.93 -37.90
C ASN A 233 -17.79 15.88 -38.77
N ALA A 234 -16.61 16.30 -38.31
CA ALA A 234 -15.69 17.10 -39.11
C ALA A 234 -15.14 16.28 -40.30
N GLU A 235 -14.85 16.95 -41.41
CA GLU A 235 -14.30 16.33 -42.62
C GLU A 235 -12.98 15.60 -42.34
N THR A 236 -12.10 16.23 -41.54
CA THR A 236 -10.85 15.62 -41.06
C THR A 236 -10.94 15.32 -39.55
N LYS A 237 -11.06 14.03 -39.23
CA LYS A 237 -11.19 13.53 -37.86
C LYS A 237 -9.86 13.62 -37.08
N PRO A 238 -9.91 13.78 -35.74
CA PRO A 238 -8.71 13.66 -34.91
C PRO A 238 -8.22 12.21 -34.85
N THR A 239 -6.91 12.04 -34.65
CA THR A 239 -6.25 10.73 -34.44
C THR A 239 -6.13 10.36 -32.96
N ALA A 240 -6.27 11.35 -32.08
CA ALA A 240 -6.31 11.16 -30.64
C ALA A 240 -7.25 12.18 -29.99
N ILE A 241 -7.87 11.82 -28.88
CA ILE A 241 -8.71 12.70 -28.07
C ILE A 241 -8.11 12.78 -26.65
N PHE A 242 -7.98 14.01 -26.17
CA PHE A 242 -7.67 14.35 -24.79
C PHE A 242 -8.97 14.64 -24.04
N ALA A 243 -9.29 13.82 -23.05
CA ALA A 243 -10.38 14.07 -22.13
C ALA A 243 -9.90 14.91 -20.94
N ALA A 244 -10.51 16.08 -20.72
CA ALA A 244 -10.10 16.95 -19.63
C ALA A 244 -10.50 16.47 -18.24
N ASN A 245 -11.35 15.44 -18.11
CA ASN A 245 -11.47 14.66 -16.89
C ASN A 245 -11.99 13.24 -17.19
N ASN A 246 -12.03 12.39 -16.16
CA ASN A 246 -12.53 11.02 -16.21
C ASN A 246 -14.00 10.89 -16.64
N ALA A 247 -14.90 11.80 -16.21
CA ALA A 247 -16.30 11.78 -16.63
C ALA A 247 -16.46 12.05 -18.14
N ILE A 248 -15.73 13.04 -18.67
CA ILE A 248 -15.67 13.33 -20.10
C ILE A 248 -15.11 12.12 -20.87
N ALA A 249 -14.09 11.44 -20.34
CA ALA A 249 -13.51 10.25 -20.97
C ALA A 249 -14.53 9.12 -21.15
N MET A 250 -15.40 8.89 -20.15
CA MET A 250 -16.48 7.91 -20.27
C MET A 250 -17.45 8.26 -21.40
N GLY A 251 -17.85 9.53 -21.50
CA GLY A 251 -18.69 9.98 -22.61
C GLY A 251 -18.02 9.88 -23.98
N ILE A 252 -16.70 10.11 -24.05
CA ILE A 252 -15.93 9.89 -25.29
C ILE A 252 -15.99 8.41 -25.68
N LEU A 253 -15.78 7.49 -24.73
CA LEU A 253 -15.88 6.05 -24.99
C LEU A 253 -17.27 5.65 -25.51
N ASP A 254 -18.35 6.17 -24.91
CA ASP A 254 -19.72 5.92 -25.35
C ASP A 254 -19.96 6.41 -26.79
N ALA A 255 -19.46 7.61 -27.14
CA ALA A 255 -19.59 8.16 -28.48
C ALA A 255 -18.75 7.42 -29.54
N LEU A 256 -17.58 6.91 -29.16
CA LEU A 256 -16.72 6.10 -30.04
C LEU A 256 -17.37 4.73 -30.29
N ASP A 257 -17.90 4.08 -29.25
CA ASP A 257 -18.66 2.83 -29.37
C ASP A 257 -19.88 3.00 -30.27
N ALA A 258 -20.68 4.05 -30.06
CA ALA A 258 -21.84 4.35 -30.88
C ALA A 258 -21.51 4.55 -32.38
N ARG A 259 -20.25 4.87 -32.70
CA ARG A 259 -19.72 5.04 -34.06
C ARG A 259 -18.94 3.82 -34.57
N GLY A 260 -18.80 2.77 -33.75
CA GLY A 260 -18.01 1.58 -34.06
C GLY A 260 -16.51 1.85 -34.19
N LEU A 261 -15.99 2.89 -33.53
CA LEU A 261 -14.57 3.24 -33.52
C LEU A 261 -13.87 2.62 -32.32
N ARG A 262 -12.68 2.08 -32.55
CA ARG A 262 -11.85 1.41 -31.53
C ARG A 262 -10.84 2.36 -30.92
N VAL A 263 -10.51 2.08 -29.66
CA VAL A 263 -9.45 2.73 -28.91
C VAL A 263 -8.42 1.66 -28.55
N PRO A 264 -7.11 1.87 -28.79
CA PRO A 264 -6.50 3.04 -29.44
C PRO A 264 -6.49 3.03 -30.98
N GLU A 265 -6.92 1.95 -31.64
CA GLU A 265 -6.56 1.67 -33.04
C GLU A 265 -7.11 2.69 -34.04
N ASP A 266 -8.35 3.16 -33.85
CA ASP A 266 -8.95 4.14 -34.73
C ASP A 266 -8.75 5.56 -34.17
N ILE A 267 -8.91 5.73 -32.86
CA ILE A 267 -8.66 6.98 -32.13
C ILE A 267 -8.02 6.68 -30.77
N ALA A 268 -6.83 7.21 -30.52
CA ALA A 268 -6.19 7.14 -29.21
C ALA A 268 -6.92 8.04 -28.20
N LEU A 269 -6.90 7.67 -26.92
CA LEU A 269 -7.54 8.39 -25.83
C LEU A 269 -6.59 8.55 -24.66
N VAL A 270 -6.47 9.76 -24.15
CA VAL A 270 -5.84 10.06 -22.86
C VAL A 270 -6.79 10.88 -21.99
N CYS A 271 -6.61 10.80 -20.68
CA CYS A 271 -7.54 11.40 -19.74
C CYS A 271 -6.82 12.10 -18.60
N PHE A 272 -7.36 13.24 -18.17
CA PHE A 272 -7.01 13.83 -16.88
C PHE A 272 -7.86 13.17 -15.78
N ASP A 273 -7.28 12.94 -14.61
CA ASP A 273 -7.87 12.12 -13.54
C ASP A 273 -7.98 10.62 -13.90
N ASP A 274 -7.68 9.79 -12.91
CA ASP A 274 -7.88 8.34 -13.04
C ASP A 274 -9.35 7.97 -12.74
N LEU A 275 -9.72 6.73 -13.03
CA LEU A 275 -10.96 6.11 -12.58
C LEU A 275 -10.64 5.10 -11.45
N PRO A 276 -10.58 5.55 -10.18
CA PRO A 276 -10.39 4.66 -9.04
C PRO A 276 -11.34 3.45 -9.09
N ASN A 277 -10.83 2.27 -8.74
CA ASN A 277 -11.47 0.95 -8.82
C ASN A 277 -11.67 0.40 -10.23
N THR A 278 -12.09 1.20 -11.22
CA THR A 278 -12.17 0.74 -12.62
C THR A 278 -10.79 0.41 -13.17
N SER A 279 -9.79 1.26 -12.93
CA SER A 279 -8.41 1.03 -13.37
C SER A 279 -7.73 -0.14 -12.64
N ARG A 280 -8.29 -0.64 -11.52
CA ARG A 280 -7.80 -1.85 -10.84
C ARG A 280 -8.35 -3.14 -11.48
N LEU A 281 -9.56 -3.07 -12.03
CA LEU A 281 -10.21 -4.19 -12.72
C LEU A 281 -9.82 -4.24 -14.19
N PHE A 282 -9.69 -3.08 -14.82
CA PHE A 282 -9.39 -2.90 -16.24
C PHE A 282 -8.46 -1.68 -16.45
N PRO A 283 -7.13 -1.83 -16.30
CA PRO A 283 -6.15 -0.76 -16.47
C PRO A 283 -5.96 -0.39 -17.96
N PHE A 284 -6.96 0.24 -18.56
CA PHE A 284 -6.97 0.56 -19.99
C PHE A 284 -6.59 2.02 -20.29
N LEU A 285 -7.15 2.99 -19.56
CA LEU A 285 -6.99 4.41 -19.86
C LEU A 285 -5.63 4.96 -19.42
N THR A 286 -4.89 5.58 -20.34
CA THR A 286 -3.72 6.41 -20.05
C THR A 286 -4.15 7.72 -19.40
N VAL A 287 -3.62 8.04 -18.22
CA VAL A 287 -4.11 9.16 -17.41
C VAL A 287 -3.02 10.04 -16.80
N ALA A 288 -3.34 11.30 -16.51
CA ALA A 288 -2.65 12.09 -15.49
C ALA A 288 -3.42 11.99 -14.18
N ALA A 289 -2.91 11.20 -13.24
CA ALA A 289 -3.53 10.95 -11.95
C ALA A 289 -3.15 12.05 -10.95
N GLN A 290 -4.16 12.76 -10.44
CA GLN A 290 -4.00 13.71 -9.33
C GLN A 290 -4.01 12.99 -7.97
N PRO A 291 -3.26 13.49 -6.98
CA PRO A 291 -3.27 12.95 -5.62
C PRO A 291 -4.49 13.46 -4.83
N ALA A 292 -5.69 13.01 -5.19
CA ALA A 292 -6.96 13.52 -4.66
C ALA A 292 -7.06 13.47 -3.12
N TYR A 293 -6.59 12.38 -2.50
CA TYR A 293 -6.55 12.24 -1.04
C TYR A 293 -5.68 13.34 -0.42
N ASP A 294 -4.49 13.56 -0.97
CA ASP A 294 -3.54 14.55 -0.45
C ASP A 294 -4.05 15.97 -0.65
N ILE A 295 -4.76 16.27 -1.75
CA ILE A 295 -5.47 17.55 -1.95
C ILE A 295 -6.43 17.80 -0.79
N GLY A 296 -7.26 16.82 -0.46
CA GLY A 296 -8.22 16.91 0.65
C GLY A 296 -7.54 17.07 2.01
N ALA A 297 -6.53 16.24 2.30
CA ALA A 297 -5.82 16.27 3.56
C ALA A 297 -5.07 17.59 3.78
N ASN A 298 -4.36 18.09 2.76
CA ASN A 298 -3.68 19.39 2.82
C ASN A 298 -4.67 20.54 3.01
N ALA A 299 -5.84 20.48 2.35
CA ALA A 299 -6.85 21.52 2.48
C ALA A 299 -7.42 21.61 3.91
N ALA A 300 -7.73 20.47 4.51
CA ALA A 300 -8.20 20.41 5.89
C ALA A 300 -7.11 20.85 6.89
N GLN A 301 -5.87 20.41 6.71
CA GLN A 301 -4.75 20.84 7.56
C GLN A 301 -4.49 22.35 7.48
N LEU A 302 -4.57 22.92 6.27
CA LEU A 302 -4.40 24.35 6.05
C LEU A 302 -5.53 25.16 6.70
N LEU A 303 -6.77 24.69 6.56
CA LEU A 303 -7.95 25.29 7.21
C LEU A 303 -7.84 25.27 8.73
N LEU A 304 -7.48 24.12 9.31
CA LEU A 304 -7.34 23.95 10.76
C LEU A 304 -6.22 24.83 11.30
N SER A 305 -5.07 24.86 10.62
CA SER A 305 -3.95 25.75 10.97
C SER A 305 -4.35 27.22 10.95
N ARG A 306 -5.19 27.63 9.99
CA ARG A 306 -5.73 28.98 9.88
C ARG A 306 -6.66 29.32 11.05
N MET A 307 -7.47 28.36 11.49
CA MET A 307 -8.43 28.51 12.60
C MET A 307 -7.77 28.49 13.98
N GLU A 308 -6.62 27.83 14.11
CA GLU A 308 -5.86 27.70 15.35
C GLU A 308 -4.85 28.85 15.57
N SER A 309 -4.50 29.60 14.52
CA SER A 309 -3.51 30.67 14.62
C SER A 309 -4.07 31.95 15.24
N ASP A 310 -3.43 32.41 16.32
CA ASP A 310 -3.69 33.73 16.93
C ASP A 310 -3.04 34.89 16.15
N THR A 311 -2.18 34.58 15.19
CA THR A 311 -1.51 35.58 14.33
C THR A 311 -2.02 35.51 12.89
N PRO A 312 -2.11 36.65 12.18
CA PRO A 312 -2.44 36.66 10.75
C PRO A 312 -1.40 35.88 9.94
N ILE A 313 -1.83 34.81 9.27
CA ILE A 313 -1.00 34.04 8.33
C ILE A 313 -1.24 34.61 6.92
N ALA A 314 -0.24 34.62 6.03
CA ALA A 314 -0.47 34.94 4.62
C ALA A 314 -1.22 33.77 3.93
N PRO A 315 -2.11 34.02 2.96
CA PRO A 315 -2.66 32.98 2.09
C PRO A 315 -1.55 32.12 1.46
N ARG A 316 -1.80 30.81 1.39
CA ARG A 316 -0.86 29.84 0.81
C ARG A 316 -1.48 29.16 -0.39
N GLN A 317 -0.67 28.99 -1.43
CA GLN A 317 -0.99 28.15 -2.56
C GLN A 317 -0.15 26.87 -2.47
N VAL A 318 -0.82 25.73 -2.34
CA VAL A 318 -0.21 24.40 -2.37
C VAL A 318 -0.51 23.79 -3.73
N VAL A 319 0.54 23.47 -4.48
CA VAL A 319 0.44 22.80 -5.78
C VAL A 319 1.02 21.40 -5.64
N LEU A 320 0.18 20.39 -5.86
CA LEU A 320 0.57 18.98 -5.73
C LEU A 320 0.91 18.38 -7.10
N PRO A 321 2.00 17.59 -7.20
CA PRO A 321 2.40 17.00 -8.47
C PRO A 321 1.41 15.92 -8.91
N THR A 322 1.20 15.84 -10.22
CA THR A 322 0.40 14.77 -10.84
C THR A 322 1.32 13.68 -11.38
N ARG A 323 0.80 12.46 -11.55
CA ARG A 323 1.54 11.33 -12.10
C ARG A 323 0.98 10.93 -13.45
N LEU A 324 1.81 10.91 -14.48
CA LEU A 324 1.47 10.31 -15.77
C LEU A 324 1.52 8.78 -15.64
N ILE A 325 0.39 8.12 -15.89
CA ILE A 325 0.27 6.67 -15.89
C ILE A 325 -0.07 6.24 -17.32
N VAL A 326 0.92 5.68 -18.02
CA VAL A 326 0.77 5.19 -19.39
C VAL A 326 0.11 3.81 -19.37
N ARG A 327 -0.97 3.66 -20.14
CA ARG A 327 -1.73 2.41 -20.34
C ARG A 327 -2.06 2.24 -21.83
N HIS A 328 -2.98 1.34 -22.16
CA HIS A 328 -3.23 0.92 -23.55
C HIS A 328 -3.92 1.96 -24.41
N SER A 329 -4.79 2.80 -23.84
CA SER A 329 -5.68 3.67 -24.63
C SER A 329 -4.97 4.73 -25.47
N CYS A 330 -3.70 5.04 -25.20
CA CYS A 330 -2.92 5.97 -26.00
C CYS A 330 -2.18 5.33 -27.19
N GLY A 331 -2.13 3.99 -27.27
CA GLY A 331 -1.42 3.27 -28.33
C GLY A 331 0.07 2.99 -28.06
N ALA A 332 0.63 3.36 -26.91
CA ALA A 332 2.05 3.13 -26.58
C ALA A 332 2.46 1.64 -26.58
N ALA A 333 1.52 0.73 -26.27
CA ALA A 333 1.73 -0.72 -26.27
C ALA A 333 1.62 -1.38 -27.67
N LEU A 334 1.38 -0.62 -28.74
CA LEU A 334 1.32 -1.15 -30.11
C LEU A 334 2.69 -1.19 -30.82
N ALA A 335 3.75 -0.69 -30.19
CA ALA A 335 5.09 -0.64 -30.79
C ALA A 335 5.95 -1.91 -30.56
N ASP A 336 5.55 -2.82 -29.67
CA ASP A 336 6.31 -4.03 -29.33
C ASP A 336 5.38 -5.26 -29.16
N ASP A 337 5.23 -5.99 -30.27
CA ASP A 337 4.88 -7.42 -30.39
C ASP A 337 3.47 -7.96 -30.00
N SER A 338 3.14 -9.05 -30.70
CA SER A 338 2.08 -10.07 -30.69
C SER A 338 1.36 -10.49 -29.37
N ARG A 339 1.13 -9.59 -28.42
CA ARG A 339 0.33 -9.87 -27.20
C ARG A 339 -0.68 -8.77 -26.95
N VAL A 340 -1.79 -8.82 -27.67
CA VAL A 340 -2.97 -7.97 -27.42
C VAL A 340 -3.62 -8.38 -26.09
N PRO A 341 -3.74 -7.52 -25.07
CA PRO A 341 -4.69 -7.72 -23.99
C PRO A 341 -5.96 -6.92 -24.33
N VAL A 342 -7.03 -7.66 -24.62
CA VAL A 342 -8.45 -7.26 -24.57
C VAL A 342 -8.71 -5.82 -25.04
N SER A 343 -8.92 -5.68 -26.35
CA SER A 343 -9.82 -4.63 -26.86
C SER A 343 -11.13 -4.70 -26.07
N LEU A 344 -11.65 -3.56 -25.59
CA LEU A 344 -13.07 -3.43 -25.29
C LEU A 344 -13.86 -4.11 -26.41
N PRO A 345 -14.91 -4.91 -26.14
CA PRO A 345 -15.65 -5.61 -27.18
C PRO A 345 -16.45 -4.59 -28.00
N LEU A 346 -15.76 -3.86 -28.88
CA LEU A 346 -16.30 -2.93 -29.86
C LEU A 346 -16.34 -3.65 -31.20
N ARG A 347 -17.09 -4.77 -31.23
CA ARG A 347 -17.62 -5.33 -32.48
C ARG A 347 -19.00 -5.89 -32.22
N ARG A 348 -20.01 -5.15 -32.68
CA ARG A 348 -21.32 -5.71 -33.01
C ARG A 348 -21.20 -6.40 -34.37
N GLU A 349 -21.39 -7.70 -34.43
CA GLU A 349 -21.84 -8.32 -35.68
C GLU A 349 -23.34 -8.03 -35.84
N ALA A 350 -23.71 -7.55 -37.02
CA ALA A 350 -25.07 -7.09 -37.30
C ALA A 350 -26.05 -8.28 -37.29
N GLY A 351 -26.98 -8.30 -36.32
CA GLY A 351 -28.14 -9.19 -36.35
C GLY A 351 -28.49 -9.90 -35.05
N GLU A 352 -27.61 -9.93 -34.05
CA GLU A 352 -27.91 -10.59 -32.78
C GLU A 352 -28.44 -9.60 -31.73
N ARG A 353 -29.66 -9.87 -31.23
CA ARG A 353 -30.24 -9.18 -30.07
C ARG A 353 -29.71 -9.82 -28.80
N SER A 354 -28.83 -9.12 -28.09
CA SER A 354 -28.50 -9.43 -26.70
C SER A 354 -29.56 -8.81 -25.79
N TYR A 355 -30.24 -9.64 -25.01
CA TYR A 355 -31.11 -9.17 -23.93
C TYR A 355 -30.28 -9.01 -22.66
N LEU A 356 -30.58 -7.97 -21.87
CA LEU A 356 -30.16 -7.90 -20.47
C LEU A 356 -30.69 -9.13 -19.74
N VAL A 357 -29.82 -10.09 -19.47
CA VAL A 357 -30.20 -11.27 -18.69
C VAL A 357 -30.32 -10.81 -17.24
N LYS A 358 -31.54 -10.90 -16.73
CA LYS A 358 -31.86 -10.70 -15.31
C LYS A 358 -30.94 -11.60 -14.47
N PRO A 359 -30.44 -11.11 -13.32
CA PRO A 359 -29.73 -11.97 -12.36
C PRO A 359 -30.58 -13.19 -12.01
N LEU A 360 -29.98 -14.39 -12.13
CA LEU A 360 -30.62 -15.67 -11.85
C LEU A 360 -31.30 -15.62 -10.48
N THR A 361 -32.51 -16.16 -10.38
CA THR A 361 -33.17 -16.31 -9.08
C THR A 361 -32.42 -17.33 -8.22
N PRO A 362 -32.54 -17.31 -6.88
CA PRO A 362 -31.83 -18.24 -6.00
C PRO A 362 -31.99 -19.72 -6.38
N THR A 363 -33.13 -20.10 -6.95
CA THR A 363 -33.41 -21.45 -7.43
C THR A 363 -32.64 -21.80 -8.71
N GLU A 364 -32.52 -20.85 -9.64
CA GLU A 364 -31.75 -20.99 -10.88
C GLU A 364 -30.24 -20.90 -10.61
N LEU A 365 -29.84 -20.07 -9.64
CA LEU A 365 -28.49 -20.04 -9.09
C LEU A 365 -28.13 -21.40 -8.48
N ASN A 366 -29.04 -22.11 -7.81
CA ASN A 366 -28.75 -23.45 -7.29
C ASN A 366 -28.59 -24.51 -8.40
N VAL A 367 -29.39 -24.45 -9.47
CA VAL A 367 -29.22 -25.34 -10.63
C VAL A 367 -27.91 -25.04 -11.36
N ALA A 368 -27.59 -23.76 -11.58
CA ALA A 368 -26.33 -23.32 -12.19
C ALA A 368 -25.12 -23.63 -11.30
N SER A 369 -25.25 -23.49 -9.98
CA SER A 369 -24.24 -23.86 -8.99
C SER A 369 -24.02 -25.37 -8.97
N SER A 370 -25.04 -26.19 -9.20
CA SER A 370 -24.90 -27.65 -9.31
C SER A 370 -24.15 -28.10 -10.57
N ILE A 371 -24.20 -27.30 -11.63
CA ILE A 371 -23.47 -27.49 -12.88
C ILE A 371 -22.04 -26.94 -12.74
N LEU A 372 -21.87 -25.75 -12.16
CA LEU A 372 -20.58 -25.10 -11.91
C LEU A 372 -19.75 -25.81 -10.83
N ALA A 373 -20.38 -26.39 -9.81
CA ALA A 373 -19.70 -27.24 -8.82
C ALA A 373 -19.16 -28.54 -9.41
N LYS A 374 -19.62 -28.93 -10.62
CA LYS A 374 -19.09 -30.07 -11.39
C LYS A 374 -18.10 -29.64 -12.47
N THR A 375 -17.83 -28.34 -12.63
CA THR A 375 -17.00 -27.82 -13.71
C THR A 375 -15.92 -26.90 -13.14
N SER A 376 -14.72 -27.44 -12.96
CA SER A 376 -13.53 -26.71 -12.52
C SER A 376 -13.14 -25.64 -13.55
N PHE A 377 -13.23 -24.35 -13.20
CA PHE A 377 -12.59 -23.29 -13.99
C PHE A 377 -11.11 -23.25 -13.64
N VAL A 378 -10.31 -23.79 -14.55
CA VAL A 378 -8.86 -23.67 -14.60
C VAL A 378 -8.54 -22.27 -15.15
N LEU A 379 -7.94 -21.40 -14.33
CA LEU A 379 -7.18 -20.23 -14.82
C LEU A 379 -6.29 -20.71 -15.97
N PRO A 380 -6.07 -19.93 -17.06
CA PRO A 380 -5.26 -20.39 -18.18
C PRO A 380 -3.88 -20.80 -17.68
N TRP A 381 -3.74 -22.12 -17.52
CA TRP A 381 -2.52 -22.83 -17.26
C TRP A 381 -1.58 -22.47 -18.41
N ARG A 382 -0.51 -21.73 -18.10
CA ARG A 382 0.68 -21.86 -18.92
C ARG A 382 1.14 -23.28 -18.69
N GLY A 383 1.08 -24.10 -19.74
CA GLY A 383 1.67 -25.43 -19.74
C GLY A 383 3.14 -25.41 -19.31
N PRO A 384 3.81 -26.58 -19.22
CA PRO A 384 5.22 -26.67 -18.91
C PRO A 384 6.04 -26.12 -20.09
N GLY A 385 5.97 -24.81 -20.30
CA GLY A 385 6.93 -24.05 -21.07
C GLY A 385 8.15 -23.89 -20.20
N LEU A 386 9.32 -24.20 -20.77
CA LEU A 386 10.62 -24.01 -20.15
C LEU A 386 10.66 -22.67 -19.40
N SER A 387 11.20 -22.70 -18.18
CA SER A 387 11.68 -21.50 -17.49
C SER A 387 12.34 -20.58 -18.52
N LYS A 388 11.93 -19.31 -18.57
CA LYS A 388 12.63 -18.32 -19.40
C LYS A 388 13.98 -17.93 -18.82
N TYR A 389 14.24 -18.33 -17.57
CA TYR A 389 15.45 -18.06 -16.82
C TYR A 389 16.31 -19.33 -16.86
N ASP A 390 17.27 -19.37 -17.77
CA ASP A 390 18.18 -20.49 -17.95
C ASP A 390 19.38 -20.29 -17.01
N LYS A 391 19.45 -21.14 -15.97
CA LYS A 391 20.63 -21.39 -15.12
C LYS A 391 21.13 -20.21 -14.27
N SER A 392 20.34 -19.85 -13.26
CA SER A 392 20.94 -19.42 -12.00
C SER A 392 21.51 -20.64 -11.28
N ASP A 393 22.68 -20.50 -10.66
CA ASP A 393 23.24 -21.43 -9.68
C ASP A 393 22.38 -21.56 -8.40
N ALA A 394 21.14 -21.04 -8.38
CA ALA A 394 20.10 -21.37 -7.40
C ALA A 394 19.86 -22.88 -7.27
N GLY A 395 20.20 -23.65 -8.31
CA GLY A 395 20.24 -25.11 -8.27
C GLY A 395 21.12 -25.67 -7.15
N ARG A 396 22.12 -24.91 -6.67
CA ARG A 396 22.95 -25.27 -5.51
C ARG A 396 22.16 -25.32 -4.21
N LEU A 397 21.39 -24.27 -3.87
CA LEU A 397 20.51 -24.33 -2.70
C LEU A 397 19.52 -25.47 -2.84
N CYS A 398 18.99 -25.72 -4.04
CA CYS A 398 18.15 -26.90 -4.27
C CYS A 398 18.88 -28.23 -4.02
N LYS A 399 20.18 -28.35 -4.33
CA LYS A 399 20.98 -29.55 -4.03
C LYS A 399 21.27 -29.68 -2.55
N VAL A 400 21.62 -28.58 -1.87
CA VAL A 400 21.72 -28.52 -0.40
C VAL A 400 20.40 -28.98 0.22
N PHE A 401 19.28 -28.46 -0.26
CA PHE A 401 17.94 -28.81 0.20
C PHE A 401 17.51 -30.25 -0.10
N LYS A 402 18.19 -30.90 -1.05
CA LYS A 402 18.04 -32.32 -1.36
C LYS A 402 19.12 -33.19 -0.73
N HIS A 403 19.99 -32.62 0.10
CA HIS A 403 21.14 -33.29 0.73
C HIS A 403 22.15 -33.88 -0.29
N GLN A 404 22.29 -33.24 -1.45
CA GLN A 404 23.08 -33.70 -2.60
C GLN A 404 24.42 -32.97 -2.77
N GLU A 405 24.73 -31.96 -1.95
CA GLU A 405 25.95 -31.17 -2.05
C GLU A 405 26.70 -31.13 -0.71
N THR A 406 28.00 -31.44 -0.75
CA THR A 406 28.82 -31.72 0.44
C THR A 406 30.18 -31.02 0.42
N ASP A 407 30.47 -30.19 -0.59
CA ASP A 407 31.80 -29.62 -0.84
C ASP A 407 32.02 -28.26 -0.16
N ARG A 408 30.97 -27.47 0.06
CA ARG A 408 30.99 -26.31 0.96
C ARG A 408 29.66 -26.05 1.67
N VAL A 409 29.72 -25.24 2.73
CA VAL A 409 28.56 -24.68 3.43
C VAL A 409 27.95 -23.54 2.60
N ALA A 410 26.63 -23.59 2.37
CA ALA A 410 25.90 -22.52 1.68
C ALA A 410 25.70 -21.28 2.56
N HIS A 411 25.41 -20.12 1.99
CA HIS A 411 25.27 -18.83 2.68
C HIS A 411 24.13 -17.98 2.12
N PHE A 412 23.29 -17.46 3.00
CA PHE A 412 22.41 -16.31 2.73
C PHE A 412 22.22 -15.50 4.01
N GLU A 413 21.58 -14.33 3.91
CA GLU A 413 21.18 -13.55 5.08
C GLU A 413 19.66 -13.28 5.02
N MET A 414 18.97 -13.43 6.16
CA MET A 414 17.52 -13.16 6.25
C MET A 414 17.17 -11.75 6.74
N ASP A 415 18.09 -11.05 7.39
CA ASP A 415 17.80 -9.71 7.94
C ASP A 415 18.97 -8.74 7.70
N LEU A 416 19.20 -8.40 6.42
CA LEU A 416 20.26 -7.49 5.99
C LEU A 416 19.72 -6.10 5.65
N LYS A 417 19.99 -5.12 6.52
CA LYS A 417 19.46 -3.74 6.44
C LYS A 417 20.53 -2.63 6.50
N GLY A 418 21.80 -2.98 6.69
CA GLY A 418 22.90 -2.03 6.87
C GLY A 418 23.35 -1.41 5.54
N ARG A 419 22.92 -0.18 5.25
CA ARG A 419 23.34 0.62 4.10
C ARG A 419 24.87 0.66 3.94
N ARG A 420 25.60 0.87 5.03
CA ARG A 420 27.07 0.97 5.02
C ARG A 420 27.73 -0.32 4.53
N ILE A 421 27.11 -1.47 4.79
CA ILE A 421 27.60 -2.77 4.33
C ILE A 421 27.44 -2.86 2.81
N PHE A 422 26.28 -2.48 2.28
CA PHE A 422 26.05 -2.42 0.83
C PHE A 422 27.00 -1.45 0.13
N GLU A 423 27.12 -0.21 0.63
CA GLU A 423 27.98 0.80 0.01
C GLU A 423 29.47 0.38 0.01
N TYR A 424 29.90 -0.35 1.04
CA TYR A 424 31.25 -0.90 1.12
C TYR A 424 31.52 -1.96 0.06
N VAL A 425 30.62 -2.92 -0.12
CA VAL A 425 30.78 -4.04 -1.06
C VAL A 425 30.55 -3.62 -2.52
N LEU A 426 29.59 -2.72 -2.76
CA LEU A 426 29.27 -2.22 -4.09
C LEU A 426 30.18 -1.06 -4.53
N GLU A 427 30.95 -0.50 -3.59
CA GLU A 427 31.86 0.63 -3.81
C GLU A 427 31.17 1.88 -4.37
N ARG A 428 29.88 2.06 -4.06
CA ARG A 428 29.07 3.21 -4.49
C ARG A 428 28.10 3.64 -3.40
N LYS A 429 27.76 4.94 -3.38
CA LYS A 429 26.74 5.47 -2.48
C LYS A 429 25.34 5.08 -2.97
N LEU A 430 24.47 4.68 -2.05
CA LEU A 430 23.10 4.30 -2.35
C LEU A 430 22.11 5.25 -1.66
N THR A 431 21.18 5.84 -2.40
CA THR A 431 20.26 6.85 -1.86
C THR A 431 18.82 6.36 -1.70
N SER A 432 18.57 5.08 -1.96
CA SER A 432 17.23 4.48 -1.90
C SER A 432 16.74 4.38 -0.44
N LEU A 433 15.63 5.05 -0.15
CA LEU A 433 14.94 5.02 1.14
C LEU A 433 13.48 4.63 0.95
N ASN A 434 12.89 3.92 1.90
CA ASN A 434 11.46 3.67 1.94
C ASN A 434 10.69 4.92 2.45
N GLY A 435 9.36 4.85 2.47
CA GLY A 435 8.48 5.93 2.95
C GLY A 435 8.69 6.32 4.42
N ASN A 436 9.42 5.52 5.20
CA ASN A 436 9.80 5.79 6.59
C ASN A 436 11.24 6.31 6.73
N GLY A 437 11.94 6.57 5.61
CA GLY A 437 13.32 7.04 5.60
C GLY A 437 14.36 5.95 5.92
N GLU A 438 13.97 4.67 5.96
CA GLU A 438 14.89 3.55 6.16
C GLU A 438 15.51 3.12 4.83
N PHE A 439 16.75 2.69 4.85
CA PHE A 439 17.43 2.19 3.66
C PHE A 439 16.79 0.90 3.15
N VAL A 440 16.51 0.87 1.83
CA VAL A 440 16.05 -0.33 1.13
C VAL A 440 16.84 -0.45 -0.17
N PRO A 441 17.65 -1.51 -0.35
CA PRO A 441 18.41 -1.71 -1.58
C PRO A 441 17.45 -1.95 -2.76
N SER A 442 17.82 -1.49 -3.95
CA SER A 442 17.08 -1.90 -5.14
C SER A 442 17.31 -3.40 -5.41
N PRO A 443 16.38 -4.10 -6.09
CA PRO A 443 16.58 -5.52 -6.43
C PRO A 443 17.92 -5.79 -7.13
N ALA A 444 18.33 -4.90 -8.04
CA ALA A 444 19.61 -5.01 -8.73
C ALA A 444 20.82 -4.82 -7.80
N ASP A 445 20.77 -3.83 -6.88
CA ASP A 445 21.84 -3.63 -5.89
C ASP A 445 21.96 -4.84 -4.95
N HIS A 446 20.82 -5.41 -4.54
CA HIS A 446 20.78 -6.55 -3.63
C HIS A 446 21.37 -7.81 -4.27
N VAL A 447 21.00 -8.10 -5.52
CA VAL A 447 21.56 -9.23 -6.26
C VAL A 447 23.04 -9.01 -6.58
N GLU A 448 23.45 -7.81 -7.01
CA GLU A 448 24.87 -7.51 -7.28
C GLU A 448 25.71 -7.66 -6.01
N PHE A 449 25.20 -7.21 -4.86
CA PHE A 449 25.84 -7.38 -3.57
C PHE A 449 26.06 -8.86 -3.23
N ALA A 450 25.01 -9.67 -3.37
CA ALA A 450 25.07 -11.10 -3.12
C ALA A 450 26.07 -11.79 -4.06
N ALA A 451 26.05 -11.45 -5.35
CA ALA A 451 26.97 -12.00 -6.33
C ALA A 451 28.44 -11.67 -6.02
N ARG A 452 28.74 -10.42 -5.60
CA ARG A 452 30.10 -10.02 -5.21
C ARG A 452 30.62 -10.75 -3.98
N LEU A 453 29.75 -11.05 -3.04
CA LEU A 453 30.09 -11.76 -1.81
C LEU A 453 30.02 -13.29 -1.93
N GLY A 454 29.52 -13.83 -3.04
CA GLY A 454 29.31 -15.27 -3.22
C GLY A 454 28.18 -15.85 -2.36
N MET A 455 27.17 -15.04 -2.03
CA MET A 455 25.93 -15.50 -1.39
C MET A 455 25.10 -16.33 -2.37
N ASP A 456 24.44 -17.37 -1.86
CA ASP A 456 23.67 -18.31 -2.67
C ASP A 456 22.25 -17.82 -3.00
N ALA A 457 21.67 -16.96 -2.16
CA ALA A 457 20.38 -16.34 -2.45
C ALA A 457 20.13 -15.02 -1.72
N VAL A 458 19.17 -14.25 -2.24
CA VAL A 458 18.64 -13.02 -1.65
C VAL A 458 17.15 -13.15 -1.33
N MET A 459 16.74 -12.45 -0.28
CA MET A 459 15.33 -12.38 0.11
C MET A 459 14.61 -11.25 -0.64
N CYS A 460 13.47 -11.58 -1.26
CA CYS A 460 12.43 -10.61 -1.60
C CYS A 460 11.42 -10.59 -0.43
N GLU A 461 11.41 -9.53 0.36
CA GLU A 461 10.57 -9.41 1.55
C GLU A 461 9.17 -8.87 1.20
N PHE A 462 8.14 -9.59 1.61
CA PHE A 462 6.74 -9.18 1.53
C PHE A 462 6.29 -8.67 2.90
N ILE A 463 6.50 -7.38 3.11
CA ILE A 463 6.14 -6.72 4.37
C ILE A 463 4.71 -6.18 4.27
N TYR A 464 3.84 -6.69 5.14
CA TYR A 464 2.54 -6.09 5.41
C TYR A 464 2.48 -5.58 6.85
N ARG A 465 2.54 -4.26 7.01
CA ARG A 465 2.40 -3.57 8.30
C ARG A 465 1.21 -2.61 8.22
N PRO A 466 -0.02 -3.06 8.51
CA PRO A 466 -1.17 -2.17 8.46
C PRO A 466 -1.10 -1.14 9.59
N ASN A 467 -1.58 0.07 9.30
CA ASN A 467 -1.71 1.16 10.26
C ASN A 467 -0.36 1.72 10.81
N THR A 468 0.80 1.30 10.30
CA THR A 468 2.10 1.92 10.64
C THR A 468 2.36 3.17 9.81
N ARG A 469 1.75 4.30 10.16
CA ARG A 469 2.20 5.61 9.67
C ARG A 469 3.26 6.18 10.62
N ALA A 470 4.49 6.29 10.13
CA ALA A 470 5.52 7.10 10.75
C ALA A 470 5.08 8.58 10.70
N VAL A 471 4.99 9.22 11.86
CA VAL A 471 4.67 10.64 12.01
C VAL A 471 5.81 11.31 12.73
N THR A 472 6.43 12.27 12.06
CA THR A 472 7.42 13.14 12.68
C THR A 472 6.70 14.07 13.65
N VAL A 473 6.98 13.92 14.94
CA VAL A 473 6.46 14.83 15.98
C VAL A 473 7.35 16.06 16.08
N SER A 474 6.86 17.05 16.83
CA SER A 474 7.38 18.43 16.87
C SER A 474 8.85 18.57 17.28
N ASP A 475 9.46 17.57 17.91
CA ASP A 475 10.87 17.55 18.29
C ASP A 475 11.79 16.97 17.20
N GLY A 476 11.23 16.63 16.03
CA GLY A 476 11.96 16.04 14.91
C GLY A 476 12.18 14.53 15.02
N THR A 477 11.68 13.89 16.08
CA THR A 477 11.72 12.42 16.19
C THR A 477 10.55 11.78 15.44
N ILE A 478 10.79 10.60 14.88
CA ILE A 478 9.77 9.83 14.18
C ILE A 478 9.03 8.98 15.22
N HIS A 479 7.75 9.25 15.40
CA HIS A 479 6.85 8.45 16.23
C HIS A 479 5.87 7.69 15.34
N TYR A 480 5.62 6.42 15.62
CA TYR A 480 4.52 5.70 14.99
C TYR A 480 3.20 6.25 15.54
N ALA A 481 2.44 7.01 14.73
CA ALA A 481 1.17 7.57 15.19
C ALA A 481 0.01 6.60 14.93
N GLY A 482 -0.78 6.34 15.98
CA GLY A 482 -2.19 5.99 15.85
C GLY A 482 -2.58 4.55 15.50
N GLY A 483 -1.65 3.65 15.17
CA GLY A 483 -1.98 2.33 14.62
C GLY A 483 -2.05 1.15 15.59
N GLN A 484 -2.43 1.33 16.86
CA GLN A 484 -2.56 0.19 17.77
C GLN A 484 -3.98 -0.38 17.71
N ILE A 485 -4.11 -1.62 17.26
CA ILE A 485 -5.33 -2.40 17.42
C ILE A 485 -5.55 -2.61 18.92
N LYS A 486 -6.65 -2.09 19.48
CA LYS A 486 -6.96 -2.20 20.92
C LYS A 486 -8.32 -2.80 21.21
N SER A 487 -9.21 -2.82 20.22
CA SER A 487 -10.59 -3.26 20.37
C SER A 487 -11.11 -3.94 19.11
N TRP A 488 -12.23 -4.66 19.26
CA TRP A 488 -12.99 -5.25 18.15
C TRP A 488 -13.32 -4.27 17.03
N ALA A 489 -13.59 -3.00 17.36
CA ALA A 489 -13.91 -1.96 16.38
C ALA A 489 -12.70 -1.54 15.51
N ASP A 490 -11.48 -1.86 15.93
CA ASP A 490 -10.27 -1.52 15.20
C ASP A 490 -9.93 -2.56 14.11
N LEU A 491 -10.52 -3.77 14.19
CA LEU A 491 -10.28 -4.83 13.19
C LEU A 491 -10.72 -4.42 11.78
N ASP A 492 -11.80 -3.65 11.68
CA ASP A 492 -12.32 -3.12 10.41
C ASP A 492 -11.47 -1.96 9.86
N ARG A 493 -10.54 -1.43 10.66
CA ARG A 493 -9.67 -0.29 10.32
C ARG A 493 -8.27 -0.71 9.87
N LEU A 494 -7.98 -2.01 9.76
CA LEU A 494 -6.70 -2.50 9.25
C LEU A 494 -6.54 -2.13 7.78
N ASP A 495 -5.60 -1.24 7.48
CA ASP A 495 -5.21 -0.87 6.10
C ASP A 495 -5.09 -2.12 5.22
N PRO A 496 -5.64 -2.12 3.99
CA PRO A 496 -5.47 -3.25 3.10
C PRO A 496 -3.97 -3.51 2.81
N PRO A 497 -3.56 -4.75 2.51
CA PRO A 497 -2.19 -5.00 2.05
C PRO A 497 -1.91 -4.21 0.77
N GLN A 498 -0.62 -3.99 0.48
CA GLN A 498 -0.20 -3.38 -0.77
C GLN A 498 -0.86 -4.10 -1.97
N PRO A 499 -1.16 -3.40 -3.08
CA PRO A 499 -1.74 -4.06 -4.24
C PRO A 499 -0.91 -5.28 -4.66
N LEU A 500 -1.58 -6.41 -4.89
CA LEU A 500 -0.92 -7.68 -5.20
C LEU A 500 -0.05 -7.57 -6.46
N ALA A 501 -0.47 -6.78 -7.46
CA ALA A 501 0.30 -6.52 -8.65
C ALA A 501 1.67 -5.90 -8.33
N ASP A 502 1.72 -4.85 -7.51
CA ASP A 502 2.96 -4.18 -7.11
C ASP A 502 3.92 -5.14 -6.40
N GLN A 503 3.38 -6.01 -5.53
CA GLN A 503 4.17 -7.02 -4.81
C GLN A 503 4.74 -8.10 -5.77
N LEU A 504 3.93 -8.57 -6.73
CA LEU A 504 4.37 -9.56 -7.71
C LEU A 504 5.36 -8.97 -8.71
N ASP A 505 5.18 -7.72 -9.13
CA ASP A 505 6.09 -7.02 -10.03
C ASP A 505 7.44 -6.74 -9.34
N HIS A 506 7.42 -6.48 -8.03
CA HIS A 506 8.63 -6.36 -7.22
C HIS A 506 9.43 -7.67 -7.18
N LEU A 507 8.76 -8.80 -6.93
CA LEU A 507 9.41 -10.12 -7.00
C LEU A 507 9.91 -10.43 -8.41
N GLU A 508 9.15 -10.08 -9.44
CA GLU A 508 9.59 -10.25 -10.83
C GLU A 508 10.87 -9.44 -11.13
N THR A 509 11.01 -8.25 -10.55
CA THR A 509 12.25 -7.46 -10.68
C THR A 509 13.44 -8.11 -9.99
N TYR A 510 13.23 -8.75 -8.84
CA TYR A 510 14.26 -9.58 -8.20
C TYR A 510 14.67 -10.77 -9.07
N LEU A 511 13.71 -11.52 -9.60
CA LEU A 511 13.97 -12.68 -10.46
C LEU A 511 14.72 -12.28 -11.73
N ARG A 512 14.35 -11.15 -12.35
CA ARG A 512 15.06 -10.60 -13.52
C ARG A 512 16.47 -10.12 -13.18
N ALA A 513 16.67 -9.51 -12.01
CA ALA A 513 18.00 -9.09 -11.58
C ALA A 513 18.92 -10.29 -11.30
N ALA A 514 18.36 -11.37 -10.74
CA ALA A 514 19.05 -12.61 -10.44
C ALA A 514 19.39 -13.44 -11.67
N ASP A 515 18.70 -13.24 -12.79
CA ASP A 515 18.89 -14.00 -14.02
C ASP A 515 20.34 -13.96 -14.51
N GLY A 516 20.92 -15.14 -14.73
CA GLY A 516 22.32 -15.30 -15.16
C GLY A 516 23.40 -14.92 -14.13
N THR A 517 23.04 -14.52 -12.91
CA THR A 517 24.03 -14.09 -11.88
C THR A 517 24.57 -15.21 -11.00
N GLY A 518 23.86 -16.33 -10.95
CA GLY A 518 24.15 -17.42 -10.03
C GLY A 518 23.41 -17.34 -8.69
N VAL A 519 22.83 -16.19 -8.36
CA VAL A 519 22.14 -15.93 -7.08
C VAL A 519 20.67 -16.39 -7.16
N GLY A 520 20.21 -17.15 -6.18
CA GLY A 520 18.80 -17.52 -6.03
C GLY A 520 17.94 -16.40 -5.42
N VAL A 521 16.63 -16.50 -5.61
CA VAL A 521 15.66 -15.63 -4.94
C VAL A 521 14.73 -16.48 -4.10
N PHE A 522 14.52 -16.08 -2.85
CA PHE A 522 13.48 -16.65 -2.00
C PHE A 522 12.51 -15.56 -1.54
N ALA A 523 11.25 -15.95 -1.35
CA ALA A 523 10.21 -15.02 -0.93
C ALA A 523 10.01 -15.11 0.59
N GLY A 524 10.18 -13.99 1.29
CA GLY A 524 9.97 -13.90 2.73
C GLY A 524 8.63 -13.26 3.07
N PHE A 525 7.82 -13.91 3.91
CA PHE A 525 6.50 -13.43 4.33
C PHE A 525 6.44 -13.30 5.85
N SER A 526 5.84 -12.22 6.33
CA SER A 526 5.38 -12.18 7.72
C SER A 526 4.21 -13.14 7.92
N SER A 527 4.17 -13.83 9.06
CA SER A 527 3.06 -14.71 9.41
C SER A 527 1.79 -13.91 9.83
N PHE A 528 0.99 -14.47 10.72
CA PHE A 528 -0.16 -13.86 11.41
C PHE A 528 0.02 -13.78 12.94
N PHE A 529 1.15 -14.26 13.49
CA PHE A 529 1.35 -14.42 14.93
C PHE A 529 2.20 -13.27 15.52
N HIS A 530 2.95 -13.51 16.60
CA HIS A 530 3.54 -12.48 17.47
C HIS A 530 4.20 -11.31 16.74
N THR A 531 5.03 -11.57 15.73
CA THR A 531 5.69 -10.50 14.97
C THR A 531 4.68 -9.63 14.21
N ALA A 532 3.70 -10.27 13.55
CA ALA A 532 2.64 -9.57 12.83
C ALA A 532 1.71 -8.81 13.79
N LEU A 533 1.37 -9.40 14.94
CA LEU A 533 0.56 -8.77 15.99
C LEU A 533 1.25 -7.54 16.60
N THR A 534 2.55 -7.64 16.84
CA THR A 534 3.38 -6.53 17.32
C THR A 534 3.41 -5.40 16.29
N SER A 535 3.47 -5.74 15.00
CA SER A 535 3.47 -4.74 13.92
C SER A 535 2.17 -3.92 13.84
N VAL A 536 1.05 -4.48 14.31
CA VAL A 536 -0.25 -3.78 14.40
C VAL A 536 -0.51 -3.20 15.80
N GLY A 537 0.55 -3.12 16.60
CA GLY A 537 0.54 -2.41 17.87
C GLY A 537 -0.02 -3.17 19.07
N ILE A 538 -0.28 -4.48 18.92
CA ILE A 538 -0.57 -5.37 20.05
C ILE A 538 0.74 -5.65 20.78
N LYS A 539 0.93 -4.98 21.91
CA LYS A 539 1.97 -5.34 22.87
C LYS A 539 1.45 -6.50 23.72
N ASP A 540 2.34 -7.42 24.11
CA ASP A 540 1.98 -8.52 25.02
C ASP A 540 0.92 -9.47 24.46
N SER A 541 0.97 -9.76 23.15
CA SER A 541 -0.04 -10.57 22.44
C SER A 541 -0.33 -11.93 23.06
N MET A 542 0.64 -12.52 23.78
CA MET A 542 0.46 -13.81 24.44
C MET A 542 -0.42 -13.72 25.70
N TYR A 543 -0.54 -12.55 26.33
CA TYR A 543 -1.50 -12.36 27.43
C TYR A 543 -2.95 -12.29 26.94
N LEU A 544 -3.17 -11.77 25.72
CA LEU A 544 -4.50 -11.76 25.10
C LEU A 544 -5.08 -13.16 24.88
N LEU A 545 -4.25 -14.21 24.85
CA LEU A 545 -4.74 -15.59 24.83
C LEU A 545 -5.58 -15.93 26.07
N TYR A 546 -5.27 -15.31 27.21
CA TYR A 546 -5.98 -15.54 28.46
C TYR A 546 -7.11 -14.52 28.68
N ASP A 547 -6.93 -13.28 28.22
CA ASP A 547 -7.90 -12.21 28.42
C ASP A 547 -9.03 -12.21 27.37
N ASP A 548 -8.70 -12.32 26.08
CA ASP A 548 -9.67 -12.31 24.97
C ASP A 548 -9.16 -13.16 23.79
N ARG A 549 -9.16 -14.49 23.99
CA ARG A 549 -8.71 -15.47 22.99
C ARG A 549 -9.44 -15.30 21.66
N LEU A 550 -10.74 -15.03 21.69
CA LEU A 550 -11.56 -14.93 20.48
C LEU A 550 -11.17 -13.72 19.63
N PHE A 551 -10.88 -12.58 20.28
CA PHE A 551 -10.37 -11.40 19.60
C PHE A 551 -9.03 -11.67 18.92
N LEU A 552 -8.11 -12.28 19.66
CA LEU A 552 -6.78 -12.61 19.15
C LEU A 552 -6.87 -13.55 17.95
N GLU A 553 -7.64 -14.64 18.06
CA GLU A 553 -7.86 -15.58 16.97
C GLU A 553 -8.49 -14.92 15.74
N ARG A 554 -9.46 -14.03 15.94
CA ARG A 554 -10.06 -13.28 14.84
C ARG A 554 -9.07 -12.37 14.14
N LEU A 555 -8.22 -11.67 14.90
CA LEU A 555 -7.16 -10.82 14.33
C LEU A 555 -6.16 -11.66 13.54
N MET A 556 -5.71 -12.79 14.09
CA MET A 556 -4.83 -13.74 13.40
C MET A 556 -5.44 -14.25 12.09
N ASP A 557 -6.73 -14.59 12.08
CA ASP A 557 -7.41 -15.04 10.86
C ASP A 557 -7.48 -13.96 9.78
N ILE A 558 -7.67 -12.69 10.16
CA ILE A 558 -7.69 -11.56 9.21
C ILE A 558 -6.30 -11.35 8.60
N LEU A 559 -5.24 -11.40 9.42
CA LEU A 559 -3.85 -11.27 8.97
C LEU A 559 -3.47 -12.45 8.06
N LEU A 560 -3.83 -13.67 8.47
CA LEU A 560 -3.63 -14.90 7.71
C LEU A 560 -4.30 -14.82 6.34
N GLN A 561 -5.60 -14.48 6.27
CA GLN A 561 -6.34 -14.43 5.01
C GLN A 561 -5.72 -13.44 4.01
N ARG A 562 -5.13 -12.35 4.51
CA ARG A 562 -4.43 -11.37 3.66
C ARG A 562 -3.13 -11.96 3.11
N GLN A 563 -2.35 -12.65 3.94
CA GLN A 563 -1.09 -13.25 3.53
C GLN A 563 -1.24 -14.51 2.66
N GLU A 564 -2.22 -15.37 2.94
CA GLU A 564 -2.54 -16.55 2.12
C GLU A 564 -2.70 -16.19 0.64
N ARG A 565 -3.38 -15.08 0.36
CA ARG A 565 -3.61 -14.60 -1.01
C ARG A 565 -2.31 -14.18 -1.70
N VAL A 566 -1.37 -13.61 -0.96
CA VAL A 566 -0.08 -13.19 -1.51
C VAL A 566 0.79 -14.42 -1.76
N VAL A 567 0.91 -15.32 -0.78
CA VAL A 567 1.68 -16.56 -0.92
C VAL A 567 1.16 -17.42 -2.07
N GLN A 568 -0.16 -17.60 -2.17
CA GLN A 568 -0.79 -18.34 -3.27
C GLN A 568 -0.43 -17.74 -4.62
N ALA A 569 -0.60 -16.42 -4.78
CA ALA A 569 -0.31 -15.76 -6.05
C ALA A 569 1.17 -15.78 -6.43
N VAL A 570 2.07 -15.70 -5.45
CA VAL A 570 3.51 -15.84 -5.64
C VAL A 570 3.85 -17.25 -6.10
N CYS A 571 3.33 -18.29 -5.42
CA CYS A 571 3.58 -19.69 -5.79
C CYS A 571 2.99 -20.01 -7.17
N ASP A 572 1.77 -19.57 -7.46
CA ASP A 572 1.12 -19.80 -8.75
C ASP A 572 1.87 -19.17 -9.92
N ARG A 573 2.46 -17.99 -9.71
CA ARG A 573 3.13 -17.24 -10.78
C ARG A 573 4.62 -17.59 -10.91
N PHE A 574 5.31 -17.83 -9.80
CA PHE A 574 6.77 -17.89 -9.72
C PHE A 574 7.29 -19.12 -8.96
N GLY A 575 6.44 -20.06 -8.56
CA GLY A 575 6.85 -21.14 -7.65
C GLY A 575 8.06 -21.96 -8.12
N ARG A 576 8.21 -22.15 -9.43
CA ARG A 576 9.37 -22.86 -10.03
C ARG A 576 10.65 -22.03 -10.10
N ASP A 577 10.55 -20.72 -9.95
CA ASP A 577 11.66 -19.77 -10.03
C ASP A 577 12.19 -19.40 -8.62
N LEU A 578 11.50 -19.82 -7.56
CA LEU A 578 11.90 -19.58 -6.16
C LEU A 578 12.79 -20.70 -5.62
N SER A 579 13.80 -20.31 -4.84
CA SER A 579 14.67 -21.26 -4.13
C SER A 579 13.96 -21.90 -2.93
N PHE A 580 13.20 -21.10 -2.18
CA PHE A 580 12.34 -21.51 -1.07
C PHE A 580 11.37 -20.37 -0.71
N VAL A 581 10.44 -20.64 0.21
CA VAL A 581 9.58 -19.64 0.85
C VAL A 581 9.94 -19.55 2.33
N ALA A 582 10.11 -18.36 2.87
CA ALA A 582 10.38 -18.15 4.29
C ALA A 582 9.18 -17.50 4.99
N ILE A 583 8.81 -18.04 6.14
CA ILE A 583 7.83 -17.46 7.06
C ILE A 583 8.59 -16.89 8.26
N THR A 584 8.41 -15.61 8.52
CA THR A 584 9.02 -14.92 9.66
C THR A 584 8.04 -14.80 10.80
N ASP A 585 8.46 -15.27 11.98
CA ASP A 585 7.66 -15.22 13.19
C ASP A 585 8.44 -15.49 14.46
N GLU A 586 7.90 -15.13 15.61
CA GLU A 586 8.47 -15.46 16.92
C GLU A 586 7.60 -16.50 17.60
N LEU A 587 8.14 -17.71 17.83
CA LEU A 587 7.42 -18.81 18.48
C LEU A 587 7.95 -19.14 19.88
N ALA A 588 9.19 -18.73 20.18
CA ALA A 588 9.89 -19.07 21.40
C ALA A 588 10.73 -17.91 21.94
N HIS A 589 11.02 -17.97 23.24
CA HIS A 589 12.07 -17.18 23.88
C HIS A 589 13.23 -18.12 24.31
N ASN A 590 14.28 -17.57 24.93
CA ASN A 590 15.50 -18.33 25.26
C ASN A 590 15.30 -19.49 26.26
N ARG A 591 14.10 -19.61 26.87
CA ARG A 591 13.78 -20.67 27.83
C ARG A 591 12.79 -21.70 27.27
N GLY A 592 12.28 -21.51 26.06
CA GLY A 592 11.31 -22.40 25.42
C GLY A 592 10.19 -21.67 24.68
N PRO A 593 9.13 -22.40 24.29
CA PRO A 593 7.99 -21.86 23.56
C PRO A 593 7.27 -20.74 24.31
N MET A 594 6.77 -19.73 23.60
CA MET A 594 6.08 -18.58 24.21
C MET A 594 4.72 -18.95 24.81
N ILE A 595 4.08 -20.00 24.28
CA ILE A 595 2.81 -20.54 24.75
C ILE A 595 2.93 -22.04 24.88
N ALA A 596 2.05 -22.67 25.65
CA ALA A 596 2.15 -24.11 25.85
C ALA A 596 1.94 -24.87 24.52
N PRO A 597 2.58 -26.04 24.34
CA PRO A 597 2.60 -26.73 23.05
C PRO A 597 1.22 -27.10 22.50
N GLN A 598 0.24 -27.33 23.40
CA GLN A 598 -1.14 -27.63 22.99
C GLN A 598 -1.82 -26.41 22.36
N GLU A 599 -1.67 -25.24 22.98
CA GLU A 599 -2.17 -23.98 22.42
C GLU A 599 -1.44 -23.63 21.12
N LEU A 600 -0.13 -23.87 21.04
CA LEU A 600 0.63 -23.67 19.80
C LEU A 600 0.11 -24.56 18.67
N GLN A 601 -0.18 -25.83 18.98
CA GLN A 601 -0.76 -26.77 18.02
C GLN A 601 -2.14 -26.30 17.52
N GLU A 602 -3.00 -25.85 18.43
CA GLU A 602 -4.36 -25.40 18.09
C GLU A 602 -4.36 -24.08 17.33
N ILE A 603 -3.53 -23.13 17.74
CA ILE A 603 -3.64 -21.73 17.31
C ILE A 603 -2.72 -21.47 16.12
N TYR A 604 -1.48 -21.97 16.16
CA TYR A 604 -0.47 -21.68 15.16
C TYR A 604 -0.43 -22.73 14.06
N ILE A 605 -0.28 -24.02 14.42
CA ILE A 605 0.03 -25.07 13.43
C ILE A 605 -1.09 -25.26 12.41
N GLN A 606 -2.36 -25.18 12.82
CA GLN A 606 -3.48 -25.27 11.87
C GLN A 606 -3.50 -24.12 10.86
N ARG A 607 -3.17 -22.91 11.30
CA ARG A 607 -3.16 -21.70 10.48
C ARG A 607 -1.94 -21.62 9.57
N VAL A 608 -0.76 -21.99 10.10
CA VAL A 608 0.48 -21.96 9.33
C VAL A 608 0.47 -23.00 8.20
N ARG A 609 -0.15 -24.16 8.42
CA ARG A 609 -0.36 -25.17 7.36
C ARG A 609 -1.09 -24.58 6.15
N ARG A 610 -2.16 -23.81 6.39
CA ARG A 610 -2.88 -23.11 5.31
C ARG A 610 -2.02 -22.05 4.63
N LEU A 611 -1.21 -21.33 5.40
CA LEU A 611 -0.31 -20.30 4.86
C LEU A 611 0.74 -20.90 3.92
N ILE A 612 1.29 -22.07 4.25
CA ILE A 612 2.40 -22.69 3.50
C ILE A 612 1.95 -23.73 2.48
N GLU A 613 0.70 -24.19 2.53
CA GLU A 613 0.10 -25.14 1.59
C GLU A 613 0.37 -24.79 0.11
N PRO A 614 0.28 -23.52 -0.33
CA PRO A 614 0.58 -23.18 -1.71
C PRO A 614 2.03 -23.52 -2.08
N ALA A 615 3.00 -23.25 -1.20
CA ALA A 615 4.41 -23.56 -1.47
C ALA A 615 4.64 -25.08 -1.55
N LEU A 616 4.05 -25.83 -0.63
CA LEU A 616 4.13 -27.29 -0.61
C LEU A 616 3.51 -27.93 -1.87
N ALA A 617 2.41 -27.37 -2.38
CA ALA A 617 1.78 -27.85 -3.61
C ALA A 617 2.66 -27.73 -4.87
N TYR A 618 3.66 -26.85 -4.83
CA TYR A 618 4.67 -26.67 -5.90
C TYR A 618 6.02 -27.33 -5.57
N ASP A 619 6.11 -28.16 -4.52
CA ASP A 619 7.36 -28.76 -4.02
C ASP A 619 8.44 -27.72 -3.67
N ILE A 620 8.01 -26.53 -3.23
CA ILE A 620 8.93 -25.47 -2.81
C ILE A 620 9.27 -25.69 -1.33
N PRO A 621 10.56 -25.76 -0.95
CA PRO A 621 10.96 -25.85 0.45
C PRO A 621 10.44 -24.66 1.25
N VAL A 622 10.06 -24.91 2.51
CA VAL A 622 9.51 -23.87 3.39
C VAL A 622 10.42 -23.69 4.60
N ALA A 623 10.84 -22.46 4.84
CA ALA A 623 11.66 -22.04 5.96
C ALA A 623 10.83 -21.33 7.03
N LEU A 624 11.15 -21.58 8.30
CA LEU A 624 10.72 -20.73 9.41
C LEU A 624 11.90 -19.93 9.94
N HIS A 625 11.78 -18.61 9.93
CA HIS A 625 12.70 -17.68 10.57
C HIS A 625 12.14 -17.28 11.94
N THR A 626 12.81 -17.67 13.03
CA THR A 626 12.25 -17.48 14.38
C THR A 626 13.28 -17.26 15.48
N GLN A 627 12.86 -16.64 16.58
CA GLN A 627 13.68 -16.43 17.78
C GLN A 627 13.48 -17.53 18.83
N GLY A 628 14.45 -17.61 19.74
CA GLY A 628 14.34 -18.41 20.95
C GLY A 628 14.76 -19.87 20.80
N LYS A 629 14.43 -20.64 21.82
CA LYS A 629 14.77 -22.06 21.94
C LYS A 629 13.74 -22.93 21.24
N ILE A 630 14.15 -23.62 20.19
CA ILE A 630 13.23 -24.29 19.24
C ILE A 630 13.26 -25.82 19.30
N ASP A 631 14.21 -26.44 20.01
CA ASP A 631 14.42 -27.89 20.00
C ASP A 631 13.16 -28.72 20.28
N THR A 632 12.31 -28.28 21.21
CA THR A 632 11.06 -28.97 21.53
C THR A 632 9.94 -28.78 20.49
N LEU A 633 10.07 -27.79 19.60
CA LEU A 633 9.09 -27.46 18.57
C LEU A 633 9.39 -28.15 17.23
N LEU A 634 10.62 -28.62 17.01
CA LEU A 634 11.06 -29.18 15.74
C LEU A 634 10.15 -30.31 15.19
N PRO A 635 9.68 -31.29 15.99
CA PRO A 635 8.75 -32.30 15.48
C PRO A 635 7.47 -31.71 14.93
N MET A 636 6.89 -30.77 15.68
CA MET A 636 5.64 -30.12 15.31
C MET A 636 5.78 -29.25 14.06
N LEU A 637 6.91 -28.54 13.92
CA LEU A 637 7.20 -27.69 12.77
C LEU A 637 7.49 -28.53 11.51
N TYR A 638 8.24 -29.62 11.66
CA TYR A 638 8.48 -30.56 10.58
C TYR A 638 7.17 -31.20 10.09
N ASP A 639 6.33 -31.68 11.02
CA ASP A 639 5.00 -32.23 10.70
C ASP A 639 4.07 -31.18 10.07
N ALA A 640 4.27 -29.89 10.35
CA ALA A 640 3.52 -28.82 9.70
C ALA A 640 3.91 -28.65 8.23
N GLY A 641 5.14 -29.01 7.85
CA GLY A 641 5.67 -28.89 6.49
C GLY A 641 6.92 -28.01 6.37
N PHE A 642 7.50 -27.55 7.49
CA PHE A 642 8.76 -26.80 7.46
C PHE A 642 9.95 -27.73 7.24
N SER A 643 10.72 -27.45 6.19
CA SER A 643 11.94 -28.18 5.83
C SER A 643 13.22 -27.45 6.24
N ILE A 644 13.13 -26.14 6.51
CA ILE A 644 14.25 -25.29 6.92
C ILE A 644 13.87 -24.52 8.18
N ILE A 645 14.77 -24.43 9.16
CA ILE A 645 14.55 -23.61 10.37
C ILE A 645 15.77 -22.71 10.58
N HIS A 646 15.49 -21.41 10.73
CA HIS A 646 16.48 -20.37 10.97
C HIS A 646 16.32 -19.77 12.38
N PRO A 647 16.93 -20.36 13.42
CA PRO A 647 16.90 -19.82 14.78
C PRO A 647 17.86 -18.64 14.97
N LEU A 648 17.34 -17.55 15.53
CA LEU A 648 18.08 -16.30 15.78
C LEU A 648 18.80 -16.24 17.14
N THR A 649 18.69 -17.28 17.98
CA THR A 649 19.31 -17.25 19.32
C THR A 649 20.34 -18.36 19.45
N PRO A 650 21.61 -18.11 19.07
CA PRO A 650 22.66 -19.12 19.07
C PRO A 650 22.88 -19.74 20.44
N GLU A 651 22.80 -18.93 21.50
CA GLU A 651 23.10 -19.37 22.85
C GLU A 651 21.98 -20.25 23.44
N ALA A 652 20.76 -20.14 22.91
CA ALA A 652 19.63 -20.92 23.36
C ALA A 652 19.55 -22.30 22.69
N ASN A 653 20.25 -22.50 21.56
CA ASN A 653 20.14 -23.69 20.73
C ASN A 653 21.52 -24.36 20.55
N ASP A 654 21.61 -25.64 20.87
CA ASP A 654 22.80 -26.43 20.50
C ASP A 654 22.65 -26.93 19.06
N ILE A 655 23.00 -26.07 18.09
CA ILE A 655 22.82 -26.36 16.66
C ILE A 655 23.56 -27.62 16.21
N ALA A 656 24.73 -27.93 16.79
CA ALA A 656 25.45 -29.15 16.47
C ALA A 656 24.66 -30.39 16.90
N LYS A 657 24.09 -30.36 18.12
CA LYS A 657 23.21 -31.42 18.61
C LYS A 657 21.93 -31.53 17.78
N ILE A 658 21.27 -30.40 17.48
CA ILE A 658 20.05 -30.40 16.67
C ILE A 658 20.34 -30.97 15.29
N LYS A 659 21.44 -30.55 14.63
CA LYS A 659 21.85 -31.10 13.34
C LYS A 659 22.03 -32.62 13.43
N ALA A 660 22.71 -33.12 14.46
CA ALA A 660 22.92 -34.56 14.64
C ALA A 660 21.60 -35.33 14.81
N GLU A 661 20.62 -34.77 15.52
CA GLU A 661 19.31 -35.40 15.75
C GLU A 661 18.37 -35.31 14.53
N TRP A 662 18.50 -34.27 13.70
CA TRP A 662 17.59 -33.94 12.60
C TRP A 662 18.20 -34.06 11.19
N ALA A 663 19.40 -34.61 11.07
CA ALA A 663 20.08 -34.85 9.81
C ALA A 663 19.18 -35.59 8.80
N GLY A 664 19.14 -35.11 7.55
CA GLY A 664 18.33 -35.66 6.47
C GLY A 664 16.81 -35.46 6.64
N LYS A 665 16.37 -34.74 7.67
CA LYS A 665 14.96 -34.38 7.88
C LYS A 665 14.76 -32.88 7.74
N LEU A 666 15.66 -32.09 8.33
CA LEU A 666 15.48 -30.65 8.45
C LEU A 666 16.80 -29.92 8.28
N ILE A 667 16.73 -28.75 7.66
CA ILE A 667 17.88 -27.93 7.34
C ILE A 667 17.93 -26.78 8.33
N LEU A 668 19.08 -26.60 8.97
CA LEU A 668 19.28 -25.51 9.91
C LEU A 668 19.97 -24.36 9.19
N ALA A 669 19.47 -23.14 9.41
CA ALA A 669 20.10 -21.93 8.88
C ALA A 669 20.44 -20.96 10.01
N GLY A 670 21.52 -20.18 9.92
CA GLY A 670 21.83 -19.16 10.95
C GLY A 670 22.86 -19.61 11.97
N ASN A 671 22.85 -19.07 13.19
CA ASN A 671 23.73 -19.40 14.33
C ASN A 671 25.06 -18.62 14.47
N PHE A 672 25.43 -17.73 13.54
CA PHE A 672 26.58 -16.85 13.79
C PHE A 672 26.17 -15.63 14.65
N PRO A 673 26.77 -15.40 15.84
CA PRO A 673 26.36 -14.31 16.72
C PRO A 673 26.71 -12.94 16.11
N SER A 674 25.71 -12.08 15.89
CA SER A 674 25.93 -10.73 15.35
C SER A 674 26.77 -9.84 16.29
N SER A 675 26.76 -10.13 17.60
CA SER A 675 27.63 -9.49 18.59
C SER A 675 29.12 -9.69 18.30
N MET A 676 29.48 -10.80 17.66
CA MET A 676 30.85 -11.09 17.25
C MET A 676 31.34 -10.11 16.18
N LEU A 677 30.45 -9.66 15.30
CA LEU A 677 30.76 -8.65 14.28
C LEU A 677 30.95 -7.26 14.88
N LEU A 678 30.31 -6.98 16.02
CA LEU A 678 30.41 -5.69 16.71
C LEU A 678 31.68 -5.56 17.54
N TYR A 679 32.03 -6.61 18.28
CA TYR A 679 33.08 -6.53 19.31
C TYR A 679 34.31 -7.40 19.02
N GLY A 680 34.20 -8.38 18.12
CA GLY A 680 35.29 -9.28 17.79
C GLY A 680 36.37 -8.65 16.91
N SER A 681 37.62 -9.02 17.16
CA SER A 681 38.73 -8.82 16.23
C SER A 681 38.56 -9.70 14.98
N ASP A 682 39.29 -9.38 13.91
CA ASP A 682 39.19 -10.14 12.64
C ASP A 682 39.62 -11.60 12.84
N ASN A 683 40.63 -11.83 13.68
CA ASN A 683 41.10 -13.17 14.04
C ASN A 683 40.06 -13.94 14.86
N GLU A 684 39.38 -13.29 15.79
CA GLU A 684 38.33 -13.94 16.59
C GLU A 684 37.12 -14.29 15.72
N ILE A 685 36.74 -13.43 14.77
CA ILE A 685 35.68 -13.73 13.78
C ILE A 685 36.08 -14.95 12.94
N ASP A 686 37.29 -14.95 12.38
CA ASP A 686 37.80 -16.06 11.56
C ASP A 686 37.76 -17.39 12.31
N GLU A 687 38.30 -17.38 13.52
CA GLU A 687 38.39 -18.56 14.39
C GLU A 687 37.00 -19.09 14.78
N GLN A 688 36.05 -18.18 15.02
CA GLN A 688 34.67 -18.56 15.32
C GLN A 688 33.97 -19.18 14.12
N VAL A 689 34.17 -18.63 12.91
CA VAL A 689 33.62 -19.22 11.68
C VAL A 689 34.25 -20.60 11.43
N ARG A 690 35.56 -20.74 11.60
CA ARG A 690 36.27 -22.03 11.50
C ARG A 690 35.68 -23.05 12.46
N THR A 691 35.56 -22.71 13.74
CA THR A 691 35.02 -23.57 14.79
C THR A 691 33.58 -23.99 14.47
N LEU A 692 32.76 -23.07 13.94
CA LEU A 692 31.39 -23.39 13.55
C LEU A 692 31.34 -24.39 12.38
N CYS A 693 32.15 -24.16 11.34
CA CYS A 693 32.26 -25.07 10.19
C CYS A 693 32.73 -26.47 10.63
N GLU A 694 33.69 -26.55 11.55
CA GLU A 694 34.20 -27.82 12.11
C GLU A 694 33.15 -28.55 12.96
N ARG A 695 32.42 -27.83 13.82
CA ARG A 695 31.41 -28.42 14.71
C ARG A 695 30.18 -28.91 13.98
N ILE A 696 29.75 -28.16 12.98
CA ILE A 696 28.56 -28.49 12.19
C ILE A 696 28.92 -29.54 11.14
N GLY A 697 30.12 -29.47 10.56
CA GLY A 697 30.59 -30.37 9.51
C GLY A 697 29.94 -30.10 8.16
N LEU A 698 30.59 -30.56 7.09
CA LEU A 698 30.08 -30.48 5.72
C LEU A 698 28.81 -31.31 5.54
N GLY A 699 28.02 -31.00 4.51
CA GLY A 699 26.79 -31.70 4.17
C GLY A 699 25.54 -30.83 4.28
N GLY A 700 24.66 -30.94 3.29
CA GLY A 700 23.56 -30.02 2.98
C GLY A 700 22.45 -29.82 4.02
N ASP A 701 22.60 -30.29 5.26
CA ASP A 701 21.66 -30.05 6.36
C ASP A 701 21.87 -28.69 7.06
N TYR A 702 22.82 -27.87 6.59
CA TYR A 702 23.10 -26.58 7.20
C TYR A 702 23.43 -25.48 6.19
N VAL A 703 22.89 -24.29 6.43
CA VAL A 703 23.16 -23.05 5.71
C VAL A 703 23.67 -21.99 6.69
N PHE A 704 24.80 -21.38 6.37
CA PHE A 704 25.34 -20.31 7.19
C PHE A 704 24.50 -19.04 7.01
N SER A 705 24.24 -18.33 8.12
CA SER A 705 23.60 -17.01 8.16
C SER A 705 23.89 -16.41 9.54
N THR A 706 23.74 -15.09 9.67
CA THR A 706 23.79 -14.44 10.97
C THR A 706 22.52 -14.64 11.78
N ALA A 707 22.68 -14.67 13.10
CA ALA A 707 21.58 -14.89 14.02
C ALA A 707 20.83 -13.60 14.41
N GLY A 708 21.13 -12.45 13.80
CA GLY A 708 20.46 -11.20 14.10
C GLY A 708 20.62 -10.17 12.99
N ALA A 709 19.82 -9.10 13.07
CA ALA A 709 19.77 -8.06 12.05
C ALA A 709 21.15 -7.43 11.78
N LEU A 710 21.55 -7.42 10.51
CA LEU A 710 22.75 -6.74 10.03
C LEU A 710 22.41 -5.28 9.71
N ASN A 711 22.72 -4.37 10.63
CA ASN A 711 22.42 -2.93 10.53
C ASN A 711 23.69 -2.06 10.42
N ASP A 712 23.53 -0.74 10.29
CA ASP A 712 24.65 0.22 10.12
C ASP A 712 25.60 0.35 11.32
N GLY A 713 25.24 -0.23 12.47
CA GLY A 713 26.12 -0.37 13.61
C GLY A 713 27.23 -1.41 13.40
N ILE A 714 27.05 -2.37 12.49
CA ILE A 714 28.04 -3.39 12.18
C ILE A 714 29.10 -2.81 11.23
N PRO A 715 30.40 -2.91 11.58
CA PRO A 715 31.47 -2.46 10.69
C PRO A 715 31.48 -3.30 9.38
N PRO A 716 31.42 -2.67 8.19
CA PRO A 716 31.34 -3.41 6.93
C PRO A 716 32.48 -4.40 6.69
N ASN A 717 33.71 -4.03 7.07
CA ASN A 717 34.88 -4.90 6.94
C ASN A 717 34.75 -6.17 7.79
N LYS A 718 34.11 -6.11 8.96
CA LYS A 718 33.90 -7.27 9.84
C LYS A 718 32.97 -8.29 9.21
N TYR A 719 31.89 -7.82 8.57
CA TYR A 719 30.98 -8.68 7.83
C TYR A 719 31.68 -9.34 6.64
N VAL A 720 32.48 -8.58 5.87
CA VAL A 720 33.28 -9.16 4.77
C VAL A 720 34.27 -10.21 5.29
N THR A 721 35.00 -9.94 6.37
CA THR A 721 35.89 -10.92 7.01
C THR A 721 35.17 -12.22 7.38
N MET A 722 33.95 -12.13 7.92
CA MET A 722 33.15 -13.31 8.26
C MET A 722 32.81 -14.15 7.02
N VAL A 723 32.36 -13.51 5.93
CA VAL A 723 32.02 -14.20 4.67
C VAL A 723 33.28 -14.81 4.03
N GLU A 724 34.41 -14.10 4.05
CA GLU A 724 35.68 -14.63 3.56
C GLU A 724 36.18 -15.83 4.39
N ALA A 725 36.02 -15.78 5.71
CA ALA A 725 36.34 -16.90 6.59
C ALA A 725 35.43 -18.11 6.30
N LEU A 726 34.14 -17.88 6.03
CA LEU A 726 33.21 -18.95 5.65
C LEU A 726 33.64 -19.59 4.34
N HIS A 727 34.04 -18.79 3.35
CA HIS A 727 34.53 -19.29 2.08
C HIS A 727 35.82 -20.09 2.20
N ARG A 728 36.68 -19.77 3.18
CA ARG A 728 37.91 -20.52 3.45
C ARG A 728 37.64 -21.83 4.19
N HIS A 729 36.96 -21.75 5.33
CA HIS A 729 36.81 -22.87 6.27
C HIS A 729 35.59 -23.73 5.98
N GLY A 730 34.58 -23.16 5.34
CA GLY A 730 33.36 -23.85 4.94
C GLY A 730 33.51 -24.70 3.70
N ARG A 731 34.68 -24.71 3.03
CA ARG A 731 35.01 -25.64 1.94
C ARG A 731 35.66 -26.89 2.52
N GLY A 732 35.27 -28.06 2.04
CA GLY A 732 35.98 -29.29 2.38
C GLY A 732 37.43 -29.22 1.95
N THR A 733 38.33 -29.70 2.79
CA THR A 733 39.68 -30.02 2.36
C THR A 733 39.57 -31.12 1.31
N VAL A 734 39.69 -30.74 0.04
CA VAL A 734 40.15 -31.70 -0.97
C VAL A 734 41.55 -32.07 -0.51
N ASP A 735 41.67 -33.24 0.13
CA ASP A 735 42.97 -33.83 0.38
C ASP A 735 43.61 -34.00 -1.01
N SER A 736 44.58 -33.15 -1.32
CA SER A 736 45.30 -33.11 -2.60
C SER A 736 46.12 -34.38 -2.86
N LYS A 737 45.94 -35.42 -2.03
CA LYS A 737 46.51 -36.76 -2.16
C LYS A 737 45.58 -37.82 -2.75
N GLN A 738 44.35 -37.48 -3.14
CA GLN A 738 43.45 -38.42 -3.85
C GLN A 738 43.14 -38.02 -5.31
N LEU A 739 43.91 -37.09 -5.87
CA LEU A 739 43.98 -36.86 -7.32
C LEU A 739 45.37 -37.25 -7.82
N ASP A 740 45.68 -38.54 -7.71
CA ASP A 740 46.58 -39.32 -8.59
C ASP A 740 46.33 -40.82 -8.39
#